data_AF-A0A9P8C3Z1-F1
#
_entry.id   AF-A0A9P8C3Z1-F1
#
_cell.length_a   1.000
_cell.length_b   1.000
_cell.length_c   1.000
_cell.angle_alpha   90.00
_cell.angle_beta   90.00
_cell.angle_gamma   90.00
#
_symmetry.space_group_name_H-M   'P 1'
#
loop_
_entity.id
_entity.type
_entity.pdbx_description
1 polymer ?
#
loop_
_entity_poly.entity_id
_entity_poly.type
_entity_poly.pdbx_seq_one_letter_code
_entity_poly.pdbx_strand_id
1 'polypeptide(L)'
;MSVANVLKAAILVVSTTASKDPSADASGGVLSEVFDDVGGGKWQVDEVKIVGDDVLEIKRSITAWADKEDAVNLIVTTGGTGFAISDNTPEAVTPLLHKQAPGLVHGMLAASLAITPFALMSRPVAGVRHKTIVITLPGSPKGAKENLQSILKLLPHACLQAAGSDSRALHSGGVKRLEKEAGVSSASNQQSLAHSHGHSHSHGHGHGHSHGHGHGGHGMPIRHTNPNENPRSNDPSLGPTRRNRSSPYPMLAVDDAIKLIKEHTPAPQVVSAKVDGSLVGSVLAEDVAASEAVPAYRASIVDGYAVIAPKAGASSKGVFPVASVSHATPGGINPLEPGQITRITTGAPLPPGANSVVMVEDTVLRTMTEGDIEEKEVEILAEGVKEGENIREVGSDIKKGEIILKKGEEISDIGGELGLLASVGKAEVSVFKKPIIGVLSTGDEIVEHSRPGELKLGEVRDCNRPTITSTLRGWGFETIDLGIARDKPRALEETLRDAMRKVDVIITSGGVSMGELDLLKPTIERSLGGTIHFGRVSMKPGKPTTFATVPFKNNSGERTQKVIFSLPGNPVSAVVTLNLFVLPSLHHLSGVSPAGLSKILVTLEHEFRLDPQRAEYHRAIITMGKDGLCYASSTGGQRSSKVGSLKSANALLCLPTGTEELGKGTKVEALLMGRLKS
;
A
#
# COMPACT_ATOMS: atom_id res chain seq x y z
N MET A 1 -19.93 51.36 43.97
CA MET A 1 -19.31 50.07 44.35
C MET A 1 -20.00 48.99 43.53
N SER A 2 -19.41 48.57 42.40
CA SER A 2 -19.94 47.45 41.63
C SER A 2 -19.58 46.16 42.35
N VAL A 3 -20.58 45.34 42.67
CA VAL A 3 -20.40 44.00 43.23
C VAL A 3 -19.44 43.24 42.29
N ALA A 4 -18.25 42.87 42.77
CA ALA A 4 -17.36 42.04 42.00
C ALA A 4 -18.04 40.68 41.80
N ASN A 5 -18.27 40.27 40.55
CA ASN A 5 -18.84 38.94 40.26
C ASN A 5 -17.89 37.88 40.82
N VAL A 6 -18.32 37.20 41.89
CA VAL A 6 -17.63 36.06 42.48
C VAL A 6 -17.74 34.88 41.51
N LEU A 7 -16.62 34.22 41.21
CA LEU A 7 -16.56 33.06 40.32
C LEU A 7 -16.83 31.78 41.08
N LYS A 8 -17.65 30.89 40.51
CA LYS A 8 -18.02 29.60 41.09
C LYS A 8 -16.98 28.54 40.72
N ALA A 9 -16.49 27.80 41.70
CA ALA A 9 -15.60 26.67 41.53
C ALA A 9 -16.22 25.38 42.09
N ALA A 10 -15.91 24.23 41.48
CA ALA A 10 -16.23 22.91 42.01
C ALA A 10 -14.96 22.06 42.13
N ILE A 11 -14.90 21.22 43.17
CA ILE A 11 -13.77 20.35 43.46
C ILE A 11 -14.24 18.88 43.36
N LEU A 12 -13.60 18.11 42.47
CA LEU A 12 -13.82 16.67 42.34
C LEU A 12 -12.62 15.90 42.89
N VAL A 13 -12.80 15.23 44.02
CA VAL A 13 -11.79 14.32 44.57
C VAL A 13 -11.97 12.95 43.92
N VAL A 14 -10.96 12.50 43.18
CA VAL A 14 -10.93 11.20 42.52
C VAL A 14 -10.06 10.26 43.34
N SER A 15 -10.71 9.36 44.09
CA SER A 15 -10.01 8.42 44.96
C SER A 15 -10.84 7.18 45.21
N THR A 16 -10.27 6.01 44.89
CA THR A 16 -10.88 4.70 45.16
C THR A 16 -11.04 4.42 46.66
N THR A 17 -10.24 5.07 47.50
CA THR A 17 -10.31 4.97 48.96
C THR A 17 -11.33 5.96 49.52
N ALA A 18 -11.22 7.25 49.16
CA ALA A 18 -12.08 8.28 49.74
C ALA A 18 -13.53 8.19 49.25
N SER A 19 -13.79 7.56 48.09
CA SER A 19 -15.14 7.29 47.62
C SER A 19 -15.88 6.25 48.48
N LYS A 20 -15.15 5.41 49.21
CA LYS A 20 -15.70 4.42 50.15
C LYS A 20 -15.75 4.95 51.58
N ASP A 21 -14.77 5.77 51.95
CA ASP A 21 -14.68 6.43 53.25
C ASP A 21 -14.28 7.91 53.06
N PRO A 22 -15.24 8.85 53.09
CA PRO A 22 -14.97 10.27 52.91
C PRO A 22 -13.98 10.87 53.94
N SER A 23 -13.80 10.25 55.10
CA SER A 23 -12.83 10.73 56.10
C SER A 23 -11.37 10.55 55.67
N ALA A 24 -11.12 9.74 54.64
CA ALA A 24 -9.80 9.53 54.05
C ALA A 24 -9.41 10.61 53.02
N ASP A 25 -10.30 11.55 52.66
CA ASP A 25 -9.93 12.70 51.84
C ASP A 25 -9.07 13.70 52.62
N ALA A 26 -7.90 13.98 52.09
CA ALA A 26 -6.99 15.00 52.61
C ALA A 26 -6.74 16.15 51.61
N SER A 27 -7.32 16.08 50.40
CA SER A 27 -7.06 17.02 49.31
C SER A 27 -8.21 18.02 49.11
N GLY A 28 -9.47 17.62 49.33
CA GLY A 28 -10.63 18.48 49.15
C GLY A 28 -10.59 19.74 50.03
N GLY A 29 -10.41 19.57 51.34
CA GLY A 29 -10.29 20.69 52.28
C GLY A 29 -9.11 21.61 51.99
N VAL A 30 -7.96 21.02 51.63
CA VAL A 30 -6.74 21.77 51.28
C VAL A 30 -6.94 22.64 50.03
N LEU A 31 -7.68 22.16 49.04
CA LEU A 31 -7.99 22.95 47.85
C LEU A 31 -8.97 24.08 48.14
N SER A 32 -9.96 23.86 49.01
CA SER A 32 -10.85 24.93 49.48
C SER A 32 -10.08 26.04 50.18
N GLU A 33 -9.15 25.70 51.09
CA GLU A 33 -8.26 26.69 51.73
C GLU A 33 -7.46 27.51 50.70
N VAL A 34 -7.00 26.89 49.61
CA VAL A 34 -6.27 27.61 48.55
C VAL A 34 -7.16 28.63 47.84
N PHE A 35 -8.43 28.31 47.61
CA PHE A 35 -9.40 29.26 47.05
C PHE A 35 -9.64 30.44 48.00
N ASP A 36 -9.68 30.20 49.31
CA ASP A 36 -9.88 31.27 50.31
C ASP A 36 -8.62 32.15 50.46
N ASP A 37 -7.46 31.53 50.66
CA ASP A 37 -6.19 32.23 50.94
C ASP A 37 -5.64 32.97 49.72
N VAL A 38 -5.65 32.32 48.55
CA VAL A 38 -4.98 32.81 47.34
C VAL A 38 -5.97 33.40 46.33
N GLY A 39 -7.23 32.98 46.39
CA GLY A 39 -8.29 33.46 45.51
C GLY A 39 -8.72 34.90 45.77
N GLY A 40 -8.34 35.49 46.91
CA GLY A 40 -8.53 36.92 47.20
C GLY A 40 -9.99 37.38 47.17
N GLY A 41 -10.90 36.51 47.63
CA GLY A 41 -12.36 36.76 47.62
C GLY A 41 -13.03 36.71 46.26
N LYS A 42 -12.31 36.29 45.19
CA LYS A 42 -12.86 36.20 43.82
C LYS A 42 -13.53 34.86 43.53
N TRP A 43 -13.43 33.89 44.43
CA TRP A 43 -13.91 32.53 44.24
C TRP A 43 -14.88 32.12 45.34
N GLN A 44 -15.89 31.35 44.97
CA GLN A 44 -16.77 30.63 45.85
C GLN A 44 -16.72 29.15 45.45
N VAL A 45 -16.36 28.28 46.38
CA VAL A 45 -16.43 26.83 46.15
C VAL A 45 -17.87 26.38 46.40
N ASP A 46 -18.60 26.11 45.32
CA ASP A 46 -20.03 25.78 45.36
C ASP A 46 -20.27 24.31 45.71
N GLU A 47 -19.39 23.41 45.26
CA GLU A 47 -19.58 21.98 45.43
C GLU A 47 -18.23 21.24 45.55
N VAL A 48 -18.16 20.32 46.51
CA VAL A 48 -17.06 19.35 46.66
C VAL A 48 -17.67 17.97 46.60
N LYS A 49 -17.17 17.12 45.70
CA LYS A 49 -17.67 15.76 45.50
C LYS A 49 -16.52 14.77 45.43
N ILE A 50 -16.72 13.59 46.00
CA ILE A 50 -15.79 12.48 45.95
C ILE A 50 -16.36 11.39 45.03
N VAL A 51 -15.52 10.85 44.14
CA VAL A 51 -15.86 9.74 43.24
C VAL A 51 -14.75 8.72 43.21
N GLY A 52 -15.06 7.48 42.79
CA GLY A 52 -14.03 6.50 42.50
C GLY A 52 -13.20 6.91 41.28
N ASP A 53 -12.03 6.28 41.11
CA ASP A 53 -11.23 6.42 39.90
C ASP A 53 -11.83 5.57 38.75
N ASP A 54 -13.08 5.92 38.40
CA ASP A 54 -13.87 5.33 37.33
C ASP A 54 -14.15 6.39 36.26
N VAL A 55 -13.86 6.03 35.00
CA VAL A 55 -13.97 6.96 33.86
C VAL A 55 -15.38 7.51 33.69
N LEU A 56 -16.42 6.71 33.93
CA LEU A 56 -17.80 7.14 33.75
C LEU A 56 -18.27 8.03 34.89
N GLU A 57 -17.90 7.73 36.14
CA GLU A 57 -18.24 8.56 37.31
C GLU A 57 -17.58 9.95 37.25
N ILE A 58 -16.30 10.00 36.87
CA ILE A 58 -15.56 11.25 36.67
C ILE A 58 -16.22 12.06 35.56
N LYS A 59 -16.52 11.43 34.41
CA LYS A 59 -17.17 12.10 33.28
C LYS A 59 -18.52 12.68 33.66
N ARG A 60 -19.38 11.87 34.29
CA ARG A 60 -20.73 12.27 34.71
C ARG A 60 -20.69 13.47 35.64
N SER A 61 -19.77 13.47 36.61
CA SER A 61 -19.64 14.58 37.57
C SER A 61 -19.18 15.87 36.91
N ILE A 62 -18.19 15.81 36.02
CA ILE A 62 -17.73 16.99 35.27
C ILE A 62 -18.82 17.52 34.34
N THR A 63 -19.53 16.66 33.60
CA THR A 63 -20.61 17.09 32.71
C THR A 63 -21.78 17.70 33.48
N ALA A 64 -22.14 17.15 34.65
CA ALA A 64 -23.22 17.67 35.47
C ALA A 64 -22.99 19.12 35.93
N TRP A 65 -21.73 19.50 36.15
CA TRP A 65 -21.36 20.85 36.55
C TRP A 65 -21.11 21.81 35.38
N ALA A 66 -20.55 21.31 34.27
CA ALA A 66 -20.13 22.14 33.14
C ALA A 66 -21.24 22.39 32.09
N ASP A 67 -22.27 21.53 32.02
CA ASP A 67 -23.27 21.56 30.94
C ASP A 67 -24.62 22.15 31.37
N LYS A 68 -24.79 22.49 32.64
CA LYS A 68 -26.01 23.16 33.15
C LYS A 68 -26.04 24.65 32.77
N GLU A 69 -27.22 25.25 32.79
CA GLU A 69 -27.40 26.67 32.42
C GLU A 69 -26.66 27.62 33.40
N ASP A 70 -26.67 27.31 34.70
CA ASP A 70 -25.87 27.95 35.74
C ASP A 70 -24.60 27.14 36.06
N ALA A 71 -23.78 26.88 35.03
CA ALA A 71 -22.54 26.13 35.16
C ALA A 71 -21.50 26.85 36.03
N VAL A 72 -20.69 26.07 36.76
CA VAL A 72 -19.54 26.63 37.49
C VAL A 72 -18.50 27.16 36.51
N ASN A 73 -17.70 28.14 36.93
CA ASN A 73 -16.67 28.74 36.10
C ASN A 73 -15.41 27.86 36.01
N LEU A 74 -15.10 27.13 37.08
CA LEU A 74 -13.92 26.28 37.20
C LEU A 74 -14.27 24.94 37.85
N ILE A 75 -13.77 23.85 37.27
CA ILE A 75 -13.76 22.52 37.87
C ILE A 75 -12.31 22.11 38.07
N VAL A 76 -11.96 21.80 39.31
CA VAL A 76 -10.66 21.26 39.69
C VAL A 76 -10.84 19.82 40.12
N THR A 77 -10.11 18.90 39.52
CA THR A 77 -10.05 17.51 39.97
C THR A 77 -8.74 17.26 40.71
N THR A 78 -8.72 16.35 41.69
CA THR A 78 -7.49 15.90 42.36
C THR A 78 -7.49 14.39 42.51
N GLY A 79 -6.39 13.75 42.13
CA GLY A 79 -6.26 12.29 42.13
C GLY A 79 -6.40 11.66 40.74
N GLY A 80 -5.92 10.42 40.61
CA GLY A 80 -5.99 9.65 39.37
C GLY A 80 -5.16 10.16 38.18
N THR A 81 -4.19 11.06 38.41
CA THR A 81 -3.34 11.64 37.34
C THR A 81 -2.01 10.93 37.16
N GLY A 82 -1.68 9.92 37.96
CA GLY A 82 -0.41 9.20 37.90
C GLY A 82 -0.36 8.12 36.81
N PHE A 83 0.57 7.18 36.94
CA PHE A 83 0.76 6.05 36.01
C PHE A 83 0.19 4.72 36.54
N ALA A 84 -0.48 4.69 37.68
CA ALA A 84 -1.07 3.46 38.19
C ALA A 84 -2.20 2.98 37.26
N ILE A 85 -2.45 1.67 37.23
CA ILE A 85 -3.54 1.08 36.42
C ILE A 85 -4.90 1.70 36.76
N SER A 86 -5.08 2.11 38.01
CA SER A 86 -6.28 2.77 38.48
C SER A 86 -6.35 4.25 38.11
N ASP A 87 -5.24 4.91 37.74
CA ASP A 87 -5.20 6.36 37.50
C ASP A 87 -5.80 6.71 36.13
N ASN A 88 -7.09 7.07 36.10
CA ASN A 88 -7.84 7.28 34.86
C ASN A 88 -8.37 8.71 34.67
N THR A 89 -8.02 9.65 35.55
CA THR A 89 -8.49 11.05 35.47
C THR A 89 -8.16 11.73 34.13
N PRO A 90 -6.94 11.62 33.56
CA PRO A 90 -6.61 12.19 32.25
C PRO A 90 -7.43 11.60 31.11
N GLU A 91 -7.63 10.28 31.11
CA GLU A 91 -8.44 9.52 30.16
C GLU A 91 -9.93 9.90 30.25
N ALA A 92 -10.41 10.22 31.45
CA ALA A 92 -11.78 10.66 31.70
C ALA A 92 -11.99 12.11 31.23
N VAL A 93 -11.06 13.01 31.52
CA VAL A 93 -11.18 14.45 31.31
C VAL A 93 -10.87 14.87 29.87
N THR A 94 -9.82 14.31 29.25
CA THR A 94 -9.36 14.73 27.90
C THR A 94 -10.46 14.71 26.84
N PRO A 95 -11.31 13.67 26.73
CA PRO A 95 -12.38 13.61 25.74
C PRO A 95 -13.51 14.62 25.98
N LEU A 96 -13.62 15.21 27.18
CA LEU A 96 -14.67 16.17 27.52
C LEU A 96 -14.34 17.61 27.14
N LEU A 97 -13.07 17.90 26.83
CA LEU A 97 -12.60 19.26 26.56
C LEU A 97 -12.86 19.64 25.10
N HIS A 98 -13.56 20.75 24.88
CA HIS A 98 -13.76 21.33 23.55
C HIS A 98 -12.53 22.10 23.06
N LYS A 99 -11.74 22.65 23.99
CA LYS A 99 -10.47 23.32 23.71
C LYS A 99 -9.46 22.99 24.80
N GLN A 100 -8.29 22.50 24.44
CA GLN A 100 -7.23 22.21 25.40
C GLN A 100 -6.45 23.48 25.78
N ALA A 101 -5.96 23.53 27.02
CA ALA A 101 -5.18 24.64 27.57
C ALA A 101 -3.80 24.15 28.08
N PRO A 102 -2.91 23.65 27.18
CA PRO A 102 -1.63 23.07 27.58
C PRO A 102 -0.69 24.07 28.29
N GLY A 103 -0.88 25.38 28.10
CA GLY A 103 -0.13 26.39 28.85
C GLY A 103 -0.34 26.33 30.37
N LEU A 104 -1.56 26.01 30.83
CA LEU A 104 -1.83 25.80 32.26
C LEU A 104 -1.13 24.55 32.78
N VAL A 105 -1.12 23.47 31.97
CA VAL A 105 -0.39 22.23 32.27
C VAL A 105 1.11 22.50 32.40
N HIS A 106 1.70 23.23 31.46
CA HIS A 106 3.12 23.57 31.53
C HIS A 106 3.45 24.45 32.75
N GLY A 107 2.62 25.44 33.08
CA GLY A 107 2.81 26.27 34.28
C GLY A 107 2.79 25.45 35.56
N MET A 108 1.80 24.56 35.70
CA MET A 108 1.65 23.63 36.81
C MET A 108 2.85 22.68 36.95
N LEU A 109 3.27 22.04 35.84
CA LEU A 109 4.42 21.13 35.85
C LEU A 109 5.73 21.88 36.12
N ALA A 110 5.94 23.07 35.54
CA ALA A 110 7.14 23.87 35.78
C ALA A 110 7.26 24.28 37.26
N ALA A 111 6.16 24.73 37.88
CA ALA A 111 6.12 25.06 39.30
C ALA A 111 6.41 23.83 40.17
N SER A 112 5.84 22.68 39.83
CA SER A 112 6.04 21.43 40.56
C SER A 112 7.46 20.89 40.44
N LEU A 113 8.07 20.98 39.25
CA LEU A 113 9.43 20.50 38.97
C LEU A 113 10.51 21.32 39.69
N ALA A 114 10.21 22.58 40.04
CA ALA A 114 11.09 23.38 40.88
C ALA A 114 11.16 22.85 42.34
N ILE A 115 10.20 22.01 42.75
CA ILE A 115 10.07 21.49 44.11
C ILE A 115 10.44 20.00 44.16
N THR A 116 9.94 19.20 43.21
CA THR A 116 10.15 17.75 43.20
C THR A 116 10.29 17.19 41.77
N PRO A 117 11.31 16.34 41.51
CA PRO A 117 11.45 15.67 40.22
C PRO A 117 10.31 14.67 39.96
N PHE A 118 9.63 14.19 41.00
CA PHE A 118 8.49 13.27 40.87
C PHE A 118 7.28 13.90 40.19
N ALA A 119 7.25 15.22 40.00
CA ALA A 119 6.22 15.90 39.22
C ALA A 119 6.15 15.38 37.77
N LEU A 120 7.24 14.83 37.22
CA LEU A 120 7.25 14.14 35.91
C LEU A 120 6.30 12.93 35.85
N MET A 121 5.94 12.36 37.01
CA MET A 121 5.07 11.19 37.10
C MET A 121 3.58 11.55 37.09
N SER A 122 3.22 12.83 37.03
CA SER A 122 1.83 13.27 36.88
C SER A 122 1.51 13.57 35.41
N ARG A 123 0.30 13.23 34.98
CA ARG A 123 -0.23 13.44 33.62
C ARG A 123 -1.36 14.48 33.62
N PRO A 124 -1.15 15.72 34.10
CA PRO A 124 -2.24 16.67 34.25
C PRO A 124 -2.79 17.12 32.89
N VAL A 125 -4.10 17.37 32.87
CA VAL A 125 -4.88 17.84 31.72
C VAL A 125 -5.58 19.13 32.13
N ALA A 126 -5.63 20.10 31.22
CA ALA A 126 -6.40 21.32 31.41
C ALA A 126 -7.04 21.77 30.10
N GLY A 127 -8.22 22.38 30.18
CA GLY A 127 -8.91 22.93 29.02
C GLY A 127 -10.28 23.51 29.35
N VAL A 128 -11.08 23.74 28.32
CA VAL A 128 -12.40 24.34 28.39
C VAL A 128 -13.44 23.35 27.90
N ARG A 129 -14.52 23.19 28.66
CA ARG A 129 -15.77 22.54 28.26
C ARG A 129 -16.89 23.58 28.35
N HIS A 130 -17.57 23.83 27.23
CA HIS A 130 -18.52 24.94 27.10
C HIS A 130 -17.94 26.28 27.58
N LYS A 131 -18.36 26.78 28.74
CA LYS A 131 -17.90 28.03 29.37
C LYS A 131 -17.08 27.78 30.66
N THR A 132 -16.80 26.53 30.98
CA THR A 132 -16.15 26.09 32.22
C THR A 132 -14.72 25.64 31.95
N ILE A 133 -13.78 26.11 32.77
CA ILE A 133 -12.40 25.60 32.77
C ILE A 133 -12.34 24.32 33.59
N VAL A 134 -11.68 23.29 33.07
CA VAL A 134 -11.45 22.02 33.78
C VAL A 134 -9.95 21.80 33.92
N ILE A 135 -9.48 21.51 35.13
CA ILE A 135 -8.06 21.30 35.46
C ILE A 135 -7.92 20.06 36.33
N THR A 136 -6.93 19.22 36.03
CA THR A 136 -6.61 18.05 36.87
C THR A 136 -5.32 18.28 37.65
N LEU A 137 -5.38 18.02 38.95
CA LEU A 137 -4.28 18.17 39.88
C LEU A 137 -3.78 16.81 40.38
N PRO A 138 -2.52 16.71 40.83
CA PRO A 138 -2.00 15.51 41.47
C PRO A 138 -2.86 15.04 42.66
N GLY A 139 -2.79 13.75 42.99
CA GLY A 139 -3.55 13.17 44.11
C GLY A 139 -2.98 13.51 45.50
N SER A 140 -1.69 13.83 45.62
CA SER A 140 -1.11 14.23 46.89
C SER A 140 -1.62 15.62 47.32
N PRO A 141 -2.09 15.83 48.56
CA PRO A 141 -2.61 17.14 49.01
C PRO A 141 -1.61 18.28 48.80
N LYS A 142 -0.33 18.04 49.11
CA LYS A 142 0.75 19.00 48.90
C LYS A 142 0.91 19.37 47.42
N GLY A 143 1.00 18.37 46.54
CA GLY A 143 1.12 18.61 45.10
C GLY A 143 -0.11 19.32 44.52
N ALA A 144 -1.31 18.94 44.95
CA ALA A 144 -2.55 19.60 44.52
C ALA A 144 -2.57 21.09 44.92
N LYS A 145 -2.23 21.40 46.17
CA LYS A 145 -2.10 22.77 46.69
C LYS A 145 -1.14 23.61 45.85
N GLU A 146 0.08 23.12 45.67
CA GLU A 146 1.14 23.84 44.95
C GLU A 146 0.76 24.10 43.48
N ASN A 147 0.18 23.10 42.81
CA ASN A 147 -0.26 23.23 41.42
C ASN A 147 -1.36 24.27 41.29
N LEU A 148 -2.40 24.23 42.15
CA LEU A 148 -3.47 25.21 42.11
C LEU A 148 -2.95 26.62 42.41
N GLN A 149 -2.13 26.80 43.46
CA GLN A 149 -1.55 28.10 43.82
C GLN A 149 -0.75 28.74 42.69
N SER A 150 -0.04 27.93 41.89
CA SER A 150 0.80 28.43 40.78
C SER A 150 0.00 29.09 39.65
N ILE A 151 -1.27 28.71 39.47
CA ILE A 151 -2.11 29.19 38.35
C ILE A 151 -3.35 29.96 38.80
N LEU A 152 -3.80 29.84 40.06
CA LEU A 152 -5.11 30.33 40.52
C LEU A 152 -5.33 31.83 40.24
N LYS A 153 -4.29 32.65 40.39
CA LYS A 153 -4.35 34.10 40.12
C LYS A 153 -4.67 34.46 38.66
N LEU A 154 -4.35 33.56 37.73
CA LEU A 154 -4.58 33.74 36.28
C LEU A 154 -5.97 33.24 35.84
N LEU A 155 -6.58 32.34 36.63
CA LEU A 155 -7.83 31.67 36.27
C LEU A 155 -9.05 32.60 36.14
N PRO A 156 -9.21 33.70 36.91
CA PRO A 156 -10.36 34.60 36.72
C PRO A 156 -10.43 35.18 35.32
N HIS A 157 -9.29 35.58 34.75
CA HIS A 157 -9.22 36.08 33.39
C HIS A 157 -9.54 35.00 32.36
N ALA A 158 -9.00 33.80 32.56
CA ALA A 158 -9.29 32.65 31.71
C ALA A 158 -10.78 32.28 31.72
N CYS A 159 -11.45 32.36 32.87
CA CYS A 159 -12.90 32.09 32.99
C CYS A 159 -13.74 33.11 32.22
N LEU A 160 -13.39 34.40 32.29
CA LEU A 160 -14.08 35.44 31.52
C LEU A 160 -13.94 35.23 30.00
N GLN A 161 -12.76 34.80 29.54
CA GLN A 161 -12.53 34.46 28.14
C GLN A 161 -13.31 33.21 27.72
N ALA A 162 -13.33 32.17 28.56
CA ALA A 162 -14.10 30.95 28.31
C ALA A 162 -15.61 31.22 28.23
N ALA A 163 -16.12 32.20 29.00
CA ALA A 163 -17.52 32.64 28.95
C ALA A 163 -17.88 33.47 27.70
N GLY A 164 -16.92 33.81 26.83
CA GLY A 164 -17.14 34.51 25.57
C GLY A 164 -16.90 36.02 25.61
N SER A 165 -16.20 36.54 26.61
CA SER A 165 -15.84 37.98 26.68
C SER A 165 -14.91 38.38 25.52
N ASP A 166 -15.09 39.59 24.96
CA ASP A 166 -14.25 40.07 23.86
C ASP A 166 -12.79 40.29 24.32
N SER A 167 -11.89 39.48 23.76
CA SER A 167 -10.45 39.54 23.96
C SER A 167 -9.84 40.93 23.74
N ARG A 168 -10.35 41.73 22.79
CA ARG A 168 -9.81 43.07 22.51
C ARG A 168 -10.20 44.07 23.58
N ALA A 169 -11.44 44.01 24.06
CA ALA A 169 -11.92 44.86 25.15
C ALA A 169 -11.17 44.56 26.46
N LEU A 170 -10.93 43.28 26.76
CA LEU A 170 -10.19 42.84 27.94
C LEU A 170 -8.70 43.27 27.93
N HIS A 171 -8.09 43.41 26.75
CA HIS A 171 -6.66 43.75 26.61
C HIS A 171 -6.41 45.25 26.36
N SER A 172 -7.46 46.09 26.36
CA SER A 172 -7.40 47.53 26.05
C SER A 172 -6.49 48.36 26.97
N GLY A 173 -6.08 47.84 28.13
CA GLY A 173 -5.11 48.46 29.04
C GLY A 173 -3.69 47.90 29.01
N GLY A 174 -3.38 47.00 28.08
CA GLY A 174 -2.06 46.37 27.94
C GLY A 174 -1.73 45.30 28.99
N VAL A 175 -0.68 44.51 28.74
CA VAL A 175 -0.27 43.36 29.57
C VAL A 175 0.03 43.77 31.03
N LYS A 176 0.61 44.95 31.24
CA LYS A 176 0.94 45.49 32.58
C LYS A 176 -0.29 45.70 33.47
N ARG A 177 -1.45 46.04 32.88
CA ARG A 177 -2.70 46.18 33.63
C ARG A 177 -3.23 44.81 34.05
N LEU A 178 -3.19 43.82 33.16
CA LEU A 178 -3.59 42.45 33.44
C LEU A 178 -2.70 41.80 34.51
N GLU A 179 -1.39 42.02 34.43
CA GLU A 179 -0.40 41.62 35.45
C GLU A 179 -0.75 42.22 36.81
N LYS A 180 -1.05 43.53 36.87
CA LYS A 180 -1.46 44.21 38.10
C LYS A 180 -2.80 43.71 38.65
N GLU A 181 -3.79 43.48 37.79
CA GLU A 181 -5.13 42.97 38.17
C GLU A 181 -5.10 41.49 38.63
N ALA A 182 -4.18 40.70 38.09
CA ALA A 182 -3.90 39.33 38.51
C ALA A 182 -2.93 39.25 39.71
N GLY A 183 -2.23 40.34 40.06
CA GLY A 183 -1.21 40.34 41.11
C GLY A 183 0.02 39.48 40.76
N VAL A 184 0.45 39.53 39.49
CA VAL A 184 1.59 38.80 38.92
C VAL A 184 2.56 39.81 38.29
N SER A 185 3.88 39.59 38.36
CA SER A 185 4.90 40.46 37.73
C SER A 185 5.86 39.65 36.87
N SER A 186 6.16 40.12 35.65
CA SER A 186 7.22 39.54 34.82
C SER A 186 8.60 40.00 35.31
N ALA A 187 9.45 39.06 35.70
CA ALA A 187 10.83 39.36 36.11
C ALA A 187 11.72 39.62 34.88
N SER A 188 11.89 40.90 34.53
CA SER A 188 13.01 41.36 33.69
C SER A 188 14.05 42.04 34.59
N ASN A 189 15.09 41.32 34.98
CA ASN A 189 16.24 41.93 35.63
C ASN A 189 17.53 41.22 35.21
N GLN A 190 18.12 41.68 34.09
CA GLN A 190 19.57 41.66 33.93
C GLN A 190 20.02 43.00 33.35
N GLN A 191 20.95 43.59 34.08
CA GLN A 191 21.39 44.97 34.04
C GLN A 191 22.10 45.33 32.73
N SER A 192 21.78 46.54 32.27
CA SER A 192 22.68 47.40 31.52
C SER A 192 23.92 47.72 32.35
N LEU A 193 25.10 47.32 31.88
CA LEU A 193 26.37 47.88 32.32
C LEU A 193 27.14 48.36 31.09
N ALA A 194 27.14 49.68 30.92
CA ALA A 194 28.04 50.40 30.04
C ALA A 194 29.41 50.53 30.74
N HIS A 195 30.49 50.19 30.04
CA HIS A 195 31.83 50.66 30.38
C HIS A 195 32.60 51.02 29.10
N SER A 196 33.17 52.22 29.12
CA SER A 196 34.09 52.80 28.14
C SER A 196 35.56 52.61 28.55
N HIS A 197 36.47 52.91 27.61
CA HIS A 197 37.95 52.79 27.61
C HIS A 197 38.46 51.43 27.10
N GLY A 198 39.48 51.30 26.26
CA GLY A 198 40.48 52.19 25.66
C GLY A 198 41.50 51.29 24.93
N HIS A 199 42.14 51.81 23.88
CA HIS A 199 42.96 51.09 22.89
C HIS A 199 44.13 50.22 23.43
N SER A 200 44.44 49.12 22.72
CA SER A 200 45.79 48.84 22.18
C SER A 200 45.84 47.54 21.36
N HIS A 201 46.41 47.61 20.15
CA HIS A 201 46.79 46.44 19.36
C HIS A 201 48.08 45.81 19.88
N SER A 202 48.13 44.47 19.96
CA SER A 202 49.39 43.72 19.82
C SER A 202 49.11 42.35 19.20
N HIS A 203 49.93 41.97 18.22
CA HIS A 203 49.94 40.67 17.59
C HIS A 203 50.69 39.66 18.46
N GLY A 204 50.18 38.42 18.54
CA GLY A 204 50.88 37.29 19.12
C GLY A 204 50.30 35.97 18.59
N HIS A 205 51.06 35.30 17.72
CA HIS A 205 50.81 33.92 17.29
C HIS A 205 51.10 32.93 18.43
N GLY A 206 50.37 31.82 18.48
CA GLY A 206 50.94 30.56 18.98
C GLY A 206 50.08 29.72 19.91
N HIS A 207 49.65 28.59 19.35
CA HIS A 207 49.47 27.27 19.99
C HIS A 207 48.30 27.05 20.95
N GLY A 208 47.36 26.24 20.46
CA GLY A 208 46.36 25.57 21.27
C GLY A 208 46.97 24.44 22.09
N HIS A 209 46.54 24.36 23.35
CA HIS A 209 46.52 23.14 24.12
C HIS A 209 45.14 23.04 24.76
N SER A 210 44.36 22.04 24.34
CA SER A 210 43.13 21.63 25.00
C SER A 210 43.50 20.65 26.11
N HIS A 211 43.20 21.03 27.36
CA HIS A 211 43.12 20.08 28.46
C HIS A 211 41.64 19.80 28.75
N GLY A 212 41.25 18.55 28.54
CA GLY A 212 39.93 18.05 28.90
C GLY A 212 39.83 17.78 30.40
N HIS A 213 38.70 18.15 30.98
CA HIS A 213 38.19 17.56 32.21
C HIS A 213 36.81 16.98 31.91
N GLY A 214 36.76 15.65 31.88
CA GLY A 214 35.50 14.89 31.84
C GLY A 214 34.94 14.75 33.24
N HIS A 215 33.65 15.07 33.39
CA HIS A 215 32.82 14.56 34.48
C HIS A 215 31.63 13.83 33.86
N GLY A 216 31.52 12.55 34.21
CA GLY A 216 30.55 11.60 33.66
C GLY A 216 29.13 11.98 33.99
N GLY A 217 28.34 12.23 32.95
CA GLY A 217 26.89 12.19 32.98
C GLY A 217 26.40 10.82 32.54
N HIS A 218 25.44 10.25 33.26
CA HIS A 218 24.68 9.08 32.82
C HIS A 218 24.03 9.40 31.48
N GLY A 219 24.57 8.79 30.43
CA GLY A 219 24.14 8.97 29.05
C GLY A 219 22.69 8.55 28.89
N MET A 220 21.87 9.47 28.39
CA MET A 220 20.83 9.12 27.43
C MET A 220 21.43 8.14 26.41
N PRO A 221 20.72 7.10 25.96
CA PRO A 221 21.20 6.31 24.84
C PRO A 221 21.39 7.27 23.66
N ILE A 222 22.66 7.60 23.40
CA ILE A 222 23.06 8.33 22.21
C ILE A 222 22.79 7.37 21.07
N ARG A 223 21.95 7.78 20.11
CA ARG A 223 21.84 7.05 18.85
C ARG A 223 23.23 6.92 18.26
N HIS A 224 23.80 5.73 18.30
CA HIS A 224 24.91 5.32 17.45
C HIS A 224 24.39 4.98 16.06
N THR A 225 23.61 5.89 15.47
CA THR A 225 23.26 5.81 14.06
C THR A 225 23.33 7.19 13.47
N ASN A 226 24.12 7.34 12.41
CA ASN A 226 24.23 8.55 11.61
C ASN A 226 22.80 9.03 11.22
N PRO A 227 22.46 10.32 11.18
CA PRO A 227 21.14 10.77 10.70
C PRO A 227 20.80 10.26 9.29
N ASN A 228 21.84 9.94 8.49
CA ASN A 228 21.74 9.30 7.18
C ASN A 228 21.42 7.79 7.22
N GLU A 229 21.56 7.12 8.36
CA GLU A 229 21.34 5.67 8.48
C GLU A 229 19.87 5.29 8.69
N ASN A 230 18.99 6.24 9.07
CA ASN A 230 17.56 5.94 9.18
C ASN A 230 16.68 7.19 8.98
N PRO A 231 16.53 7.66 7.73
CA PRO A 231 15.74 8.84 7.41
C PRO A 231 14.25 8.57 7.68
N ARG A 232 13.73 9.08 8.81
CA ARG A 232 12.31 8.94 9.16
C ARG A 232 11.48 10.10 8.60
N SER A 233 10.26 9.77 8.23
CA SER A 233 9.20 10.71 7.89
C SER A 233 8.86 11.68 9.03
N ASN A 234 8.23 12.80 8.65
CA ASN A 234 7.72 13.81 9.57
C ASN A 234 6.88 13.15 10.67
N ASP A 235 6.98 13.66 11.90
CA ASP A 235 6.08 13.26 12.98
C ASP A 235 4.83 14.14 12.95
N PRO A 236 3.64 13.60 12.63
CA PRO A 236 2.43 14.40 12.57
C PRO A 236 2.07 15.03 13.93
N SER A 237 2.56 14.48 15.05
CA SER A 237 2.27 14.99 16.40
C SER A 237 3.03 16.29 16.75
N LEU A 238 4.13 16.61 16.06
CA LEU A 238 5.00 17.74 16.38
C LEU A 238 4.56 19.07 15.75
N GLY A 239 3.47 19.06 14.97
CA GLY A 239 2.91 20.22 14.29
C GLY A 239 3.72 20.74 13.08
N PRO A 240 3.18 21.70 12.31
CA PRO A 240 3.75 22.11 11.02
C PRO A 240 5.13 22.79 11.09
N THR A 241 5.45 23.43 12.21
CA THR A 241 6.70 24.20 12.38
C THR A 241 7.92 23.32 12.59
N ARG A 242 7.73 22.08 13.04
CA ARG A 242 8.80 21.08 13.30
C ARG A 242 9.01 20.10 12.13
N ARG A 243 8.33 20.32 11.00
CA ARG A 243 8.47 19.47 9.81
C ARG A 243 9.79 19.69 9.10
N ASN A 244 10.30 18.62 8.50
CA ASN A 244 11.43 18.72 7.61
C ASN A 244 11.07 19.61 6.41
N ARG A 245 11.95 20.57 6.10
CA ARG A 245 11.82 21.45 4.92
C ARG A 245 12.35 20.80 3.65
N SER A 246 13.13 19.74 3.81
CA SER A 246 13.57 18.82 2.77
C SER A 246 13.02 17.42 3.05
N SER A 247 12.86 16.62 2.00
CA SER A 247 12.51 15.21 2.20
C SER A 247 13.63 14.50 2.96
N PRO A 248 13.31 13.68 3.97
CA PRO A 248 14.31 12.83 4.62
C PRO A 248 14.81 11.73 3.68
N TYR A 249 13.99 11.31 2.70
CA TYR A 249 14.40 10.30 1.72
C TYR A 249 15.25 10.91 0.60
N PRO A 250 16.38 10.27 0.23
CA PRO A 250 17.20 10.68 -0.90
C PRO A 250 16.41 10.54 -2.21
N MET A 251 16.86 11.26 -3.24
CA MET A 251 16.30 11.10 -4.58
C MET A 251 17.00 9.94 -5.27
N LEU A 252 16.26 8.88 -5.62
CA LEU A 252 16.82 7.75 -6.36
C LEU A 252 16.62 7.88 -7.87
N ALA A 253 17.52 7.30 -8.67
CA ALA A 253 17.26 7.04 -10.08
C ALA A 253 16.18 5.95 -10.23
N VAL A 254 15.50 5.90 -11.38
CA VAL A 254 14.43 4.92 -11.62
C VAL A 254 14.96 3.49 -11.57
N ASP A 255 16.11 3.23 -12.19
CA ASP A 255 16.70 1.88 -12.21
C ASP A 255 17.08 1.40 -10.81
N ASP A 256 17.53 2.29 -9.93
CA ASP A 256 17.85 1.94 -8.54
C ASP A 256 16.59 1.67 -7.72
N ALA A 257 15.50 2.40 -7.98
CA ALA A 257 14.21 2.10 -7.39
C ALA A 257 13.68 0.73 -7.84
N ILE A 258 13.83 0.36 -9.11
CA ILE A 258 13.46 -0.97 -9.63
C ILE A 258 14.31 -2.08 -9.01
N LYS A 259 15.61 -1.86 -8.80
CA LYS A 259 16.48 -2.82 -8.09
C LYS A 259 16.01 -3.06 -6.65
N LEU A 260 15.71 -2.00 -5.90
CA LEU A 260 15.19 -2.13 -4.53
C LEU A 260 13.85 -2.85 -4.49
N ILE A 261 12.98 -2.62 -5.48
CA ILE A 261 11.73 -3.37 -5.61
C ILE A 261 12.02 -4.85 -5.79
N LYS A 262 12.89 -5.20 -6.74
CA LYS A 262 13.25 -6.61 -6.97
C LYS A 262 13.88 -7.26 -5.73
N GLU A 263 14.69 -6.53 -4.98
CA GLU A 263 15.37 -7.03 -3.77
C GLU A 263 14.41 -7.30 -2.61
N HIS A 264 13.43 -6.41 -2.40
CA HIS A 264 12.56 -6.46 -1.22
C HIS A 264 11.15 -6.99 -1.49
N THR A 265 10.78 -7.23 -2.75
CA THR A 265 9.56 -7.98 -3.06
C THR A 265 9.76 -9.44 -2.65
N PRO A 266 8.81 -10.05 -1.90
CA PRO A 266 8.91 -11.44 -1.49
C PRO A 266 9.08 -12.40 -2.66
N ALA A 267 9.72 -13.55 -2.38
CA ALA A 267 9.86 -14.61 -3.34
C ALA A 267 8.49 -15.17 -3.77
N PRO A 268 8.35 -15.65 -5.02
CA PRO A 268 7.15 -16.30 -5.50
C PRO A 268 6.76 -17.51 -4.67
N GLN A 269 5.46 -17.73 -4.51
CA GLN A 269 4.91 -18.94 -3.89
C GLN A 269 4.44 -19.90 -4.97
N VAL A 270 4.66 -21.19 -4.77
CA VAL A 270 4.21 -22.25 -5.69
C VAL A 270 2.91 -22.85 -5.20
N VAL A 271 1.96 -23.06 -6.10
CA VAL A 271 0.67 -23.71 -5.84
C VAL A 271 0.36 -24.73 -6.94
N SER A 272 -0.33 -25.81 -6.59
CA SER A 272 -0.93 -26.70 -7.59
C SER A 272 -2.20 -26.07 -8.14
N ALA A 273 -2.36 -26.09 -9.46
CA ALA A 273 -3.54 -25.58 -10.14
C ALA A 273 -4.04 -26.60 -11.17
N LYS A 274 -5.37 -26.66 -11.33
CA LYS A 274 -6.02 -27.53 -12.32
C LYS A 274 -5.75 -27.04 -13.72
N VAL A 275 -5.60 -27.97 -14.65
CA VAL A 275 -5.47 -27.67 -16.09
C VAL A 275 -6.83 -27.33 -16.66
N ASP A 276 -7.21 -26.06 -16.55
CA ASP A 276 -8.40 -25.48 -17.15
C ASP A 276 -8.15 -24.02 -17.59
N GLY A 277 -9.19 -23.34 -18.07
CA GLY A 277 -9.07 -21.96 -18.57
C GLY A 277 -8.60 -20.93 -17.53
N SER A 278 -8.64 -21.25 -16.23
CA SER A 278 -8.14 -20.34 -15.19
C SER A 278 -6.61 -20.24 -15.14
N LEU A 279 -5.90 -21.18 -15.77
CA LEU A 279 -4.43 -21.14 -15.87
C LEU A 279 -3.89 -20.02 -16.75
N VAL A 280 -4.71 -19.45 -17.64
CA VAL A 280 -4.25 -18.41 -18.58
C VAL A 280 -3.59 -17.25 -17.82
N GLY A 281 -2.41 -16.86 -18.30
CA GLY A 281 -1.52 -15.86 -17.70
C GLY A 281 -0.78 -16.33 -16.45
N SER A 282 -0.82 -17.62 -16.10
CA SER A 282 -0.03 -18.19 -15.00
C SER A 282 1.30 -18.72 -15.52
N VAL A 283 2.32 -18.67 -14.68
CA VAL A 283 3.68 -19.12 -15.05
C VAL A 283 4.00 -20.44 -14.35
N LEU A 284 4.54 -21.39 -15.09
CA LEU A 284 4.94 -22.70 -14.57
C LEU A 284 6.09 -22.59 -13.56
N ALA A 285 5.93 -23.26 -12.42
CA ALA A 285 6.92 -23.29 -11.34
C ALA A 285 7.94 -24.44 -11.48
N GLU A 286 7.67 -25.40 -12.37
CA GLU A 286 8.50 -26.56 -12.67
C GLU A 286 8.37 -26.97 -14.15
N ASP A 287 9.30 -27.79 -14.62
CA ASP A 287 9.20 -28.41 -15.95
C ASP A 287 8.06 -29.44 -15.97
N VAL A 288 7.24 -29.41 -17.01
CA VAL A 288 6.13 -30.35 -17.16
C VAL A 288 6.53 -31.43 -18.16
N ALA A 289 6.62 -32.66 -17.67
CA ALA A 289 6.86 -33.84 -18.49
C ALA A 289 5.55 -34.52 -18.94
N ALA A 290 5.50 -35.00 -20.18
CA ALA A 290 4.35 -35.71 -20.74
C ALA A 290 4.05 -37.01 -19.96
N SER A 291 2.82 -37.17 -19.49
CA SER A 291 2.36 -38.38 -18.78
C SER A 291 2.20 -39.57 -19.72
N GLU A 292 1.89 -39.29 -20.99
CA GLU A 292 1.53 -40.25 -22.02
C GLU A 292 2.24 -39.90 -23.33
N ALA A 293 2.35 -40.87 -24.22
CA ALA A 293 2.84 -40.62 -25.58
C ALA A 293 1.70 -40.09 -26.45
N VAL A 294 2.01 -39.18 -27.38
CA VAL A 294 1.04 -38.66 -28.35
C VAL A 294 1.57 -38.96 -29.77
N PRO A 295 0.84 -39.75 -30.59
CA PRO A 295 -0.34 -40.54 -30.22
C PRO A 295 0.04 -41.70 -29.27
N ALA A 296 -0.93 -42.19 -28.49
CA ALA A 296 -0.75 -43.29 -27.53
C ALA A 296 -0.69 -44.68 -28.20
N TYR A 297 -1.10 -44.76 -29.45
CA TYR A 297 -1.14 -45.96 -30.30
C TYR A 297 -0.75 -45.59 -31.73
N ARG A 298 -0.44 -46.59 -32.56
CA ARG A 298 -0.19 -46.37 -33.99
C ARG A 298 -1.47 -45.91 -34.66
N ALA A 299 -1.47 -44.75 -35.29
CA ALA A 299 -2.67 -44.13 -35.85
C ALA A 299 -2.53 -43.85 -37.34
N SER A 300 -3.65 -43.90 -38.07
CA SER A 300 -3.66 -43.53 -39.49
C SER A 300 -3.49 -42.02 -39.70
N ILE A 301 -2.68 -41.62 -40.68
CA ILE A 301 -2.55 -40.22 -41.14
C ILE A 301 -3.71 -39.82 -42.08
N VAL A 302 -4.28 -40.79 -42.80
CA VAL A 302 -5.27 -40.58 -43.86
C VAL A 302 -6.52 -41.44 -43.67
N ASP A 303 -7.60 -41.08 -44.35
CA ASP A 303 -8.74 -41.98 -44.53
C ASP A 303 -8.44 -43.00 -45.63
N GLY A 304 -8.74 -44.27 -45.41
CA GLY A 304 -8.51 -45.30 -46.40
C GLY A 304 -8.52 -46.71 -45.81
N TYR A 305 -7.50 -47.51 -46.12
CA TYR A 305 -7.45 -48.93 -45.78
C TYR A 305 -6.11 -49.30 -45.16
N ALA A 306 -6.16 -49.87 -43.96
CA ALA A 306 -5.01 -50.48 -43.30
C ALA A 306 -4.68 -51.81 -44.01
N VAL A 307 -3.41 -51.96 -44.36
CA VAL A 307 -2.89 -53.10 -45.12
C VAL A 307 -1.66 -53.70 -44.45
N ILE A 308 -1.35 -54.94 -44.83
CA ILE A 308 -0.04 -55.55 -44.60
C ILE A 308 0.76 -55.33 -45.88
N ALA A 309 1.70 -54.40 -45.86
CA ALA A 309 2.55 -54.09 -47.00
C ALA A 309 3.30 -55.35 -47.47
N PRO A 310 3.29 -55.65 -48.78
CA PRO A 310 3.98 -56.82 -49.31
C PRO A 310 5.50 -56.69 -49.14
N LYS A 311 6.19 -57.83 -49.00
CA LYS A 311 7.67 -57.85 -48.98
C LYS A 311 8.23 -57.31 -50.30
N ALA A 312 9.41 -56.71 -50.23
CA ALA A 312 10.07 -56.06 -51.37
C ALA A 312 10.02 -56.92 -52.66
N GLY A 313 9.44 -56.37 -53.73
CA GLY A 313 9.33 -57.01 -55.04
C GLY A 313 7.95 -57.60 -55.38
N ALA A 314 7.02 -57.70 -54.43
CA ALA A 314 5.62 -58.08 -54.70
C ALA A 314 4.73 -56.84 -54.89
N SER A 315 3.72 -56.96 -55.78
CA SER A 315 2.81 -55.86 -56.07
C SER A 315 1.83 -55.61 -54.92
N SER A 316 1.55 -54.34 -54.64
CA SER A 316 0.54 -53.91 -53.67
C SER A 316 -0.86 -53.73 -54.29
N LYS A 317 -0.98 -53.85 -55.63
CA LYS A 317 -2.26 -53.75 -56.32
C LYS A 317 -3.04 -55.05 -56.26
N GLY A 318 -4.36 -54.94 -56.17
CA GLY A 318 -5.24 -56.09 -56.17
C GLY A 318 -6.61 -55.78 -55.57
N VAL A 319 -7.53 -56.74 -55.69
CA VAL A 319 -8.83 -56.69 -55.03
C VAL A 319 -8.73 -57.46 -53.73
N PHE A 320 -9.09 -56.81 -52.62
CA PHE A 320 -8.99 -57.38 -51.28
C PHE A 320 -10.35 -57.34 -50.57
N PRO A 321 -10.71 -58.39 -49.81
CA PRO A 321 -11.87 -58.37 -48.94
C PRO A 321 -11.65 -57.43 -47.75
N VAL A 322 -12.68 -56.65 -47.42
CA VAL A 322 -12.71 -55.78 -46.25
C VAL A 322 -13.13 -56.61 -45.04
N ALA A 323 -12.21 -56.84 -44.10
CA ALA A 323 -12.44 -57.71 -42.95
C ALA A 323 -13.17 -57.02 -41.80
N SER A 324 -12.99 -55.71 -41.64
CA SER A 324 -13.62 -54.92 -40.58
C SER A 324 -13.51 -53.41 -40.85
N VAL A 325 -14.18 -52.61 -40.02
CA VAL A 325 -14.07 -51.15 -39.98
C VAL A 325 -13.46 -50.71 -38.65
N SER A 326 -12.35 -50.00 -38.69
CA SER A 326 -11.71 -49.36 -37.53
C SER A 326 -12.15 -47.91 -37.45
N HIS A 327 -12.94 -47.59 -36.43
CA HIS A 327 -13.37 -46.22 -36.10
C HIS A 327 -12.44 -45.62 -35.04
N ALA A 328 -12.40 -44.28 -34.97
CA ALA A 328 -11.73 -43.55 -33.90
C ALA A 328 -12.48 -43.65 -32.54
N THR A 329 -12.86 -44.85 -32.12
CA THR A 329 -13.56 -45.15 -30.87
C THR A 329 -12.73 -46.07 -29.97
N PRO A 330 -12.75 -45.89 -28.63
CA PRO A 330 -12.06 -46.78 -27.71
C PRO A 330 -12.60 -48.22 -27.76
N GLY A 331 -11.73 -49.22 -28.00
CA GLY A 331 -12.11 -50.64 -28.03
C GLY A 331 -11.01 -51.54 -28.59
N GLY A 332 -11.13 -52.85 -28.37
CA GLY A 332 -10.22 -53.86 -28.94
C GLY A 332 -10.50 -54.08 -30.43
N ILE A 333 -9.45 -54.24 -31.23
CA ILE A 333 -9.52 -54.41 -32.69
C ILE A 333 -8.99 -55.81 -33.03
N ASN A 334 -9.70 -56.53 -33.88
CA ASN A 334 -9.25 -57.84 -34.34
C ASN A 334 -7.96 -57.71 -35.17
N PRO A 335 -7.01 -58.67 -35.07
CA PRO A 335 -5.83 -58.68 -35.92
C PRO A 335 -6.19 -58.78 -37.40
N LEU A 336 -5.45 -58.06 -38.25
CA LEU A 336 -5.56 -58.14 -39.70
C LEU A 336 -4.80 -59.36 -40.22
N GLU A 337 -5.47 -60.21 -41.00
CA GLU A 337 -4.84 -61.37 -41.63
C GLU A 337 -4.22 -61.03 -43.00
N PRO A 338 -3.17 -61.75 -43.45
CA PRO A 338 -2.62 -61.58 -44.79
C PRO A 338 -3.68 -61.80 -45.88
N GLY A 339 -3.76 -60.86 -46.83
CA GLY A 339 -4.74 -60.90 -47.93
C GLY A 339 -6.08 -60.25 -47.61
N GLN A 340 -6.24 -59.66 -46.42
CA GLN A 340 -7.39 -58.84 -46.05
C GLN A 340 -6.97 -57.37 -45.87
N ILE A 341 -7.95 -56.48 -45.90
CA ILE A 341 -7.78 -55.06 -45.57
C ILE A 341 -8.83 -54.61 -44.54
N THR A 342 -8.54 -53.57 -43.79
CA THR A 342 -9.49 -52.97 -42.83
C THR A 342 -9.71 -51.52 -43.21
N ARG A 343 -10.97 -51.13 -43.39
CA ARG A 343 -11.31 -49.71 -43.57
C ARG A 343 -10.93 -48.94 -42.31
N ILE A 344 -10.18 -47.85 -42.47
CA ILE A 344 -9.67 -47.05 -41.36
C ILE A 344 -9.87 -45.56 -41.64
N THR A 345 -10.27 -44.82 -40.62
CA THR A 345 -10.36 -43.35 -40.70
C THR A 345 -9.12 -42.69 -40.10
N THR A 346 -8.90 -41.42 -40.44
CA THR A 346 -7.83 -40.58 -39.90
C THR A 346 -7.87 -40.57 -38.38
N GLY A 347 -6.71 -40.79 -37.74
CA GLY A 347 -6.59 -40.85 -36.28
C GLY A 347 -7.07 -42.16 -35.63
N ALA A 348 -7.70 -43.07 -36.38
CA ALA A 348 -8.11 -44.36 -35.84
C ALA A 348 -6.90 -45.27 -35.56
N PRO A 349 -7.00 -46.11 -34.51
CA PRO A 349 -5.96 -47.08 -34.18
C PRO A 349 -5.76 -48.13 -35.29
N LEU A 350 -4.49 -48.45 -35.56
CA LEU A 350 -4.11 -49.48 -36.53
C LEU A 350 -4.45 -50.88 -35.98
N PRO A 351 -5.12 -51.75 -36.76
CA PRO A 351 -5.37 -53.12 -36.35
C PRO A 351 -4.05 -53.88 -36.16
N PRO A 352 -3.94 -54.77 -35.16
CA PRO A 352 -2.75 -55.61 -34.99
C PRO A 352 -2.40 -56.36 -36.28
N GLY A 353 -1.13 -56.35 -36.71
CA GLY A 353 -0.70 -56.98 -37.95
C GLY A 353 -0.60 -56.04 -39.16
N ALA A 354 -1.37 -54.95 -39.20
CA ALA A 354 -1.21 -53.91 -40.23
C ALA A 354 0.08 -53.10 -40.03
N ASN A 355 0.74 -52.75 -41.13
CA ASN A 355 1.98 -51.98 -41.09
C ASN A 355 2.04 -50.82 -42.11
N SER A 356 0.98 -50.58 -42.90
CA SER A 356 0.82 -49.41 -43.77
C SER A 356 -0.66 -49.02 -43.94
N VAL A 357 -0.93 -47.80 -44.41
CA VAL A 357 -2.27 -47.35 -44.82
C VAL A 357 -2.25 -46.81 -46.24
N VAL A 358 -3.19 -47.25 -47.07
CA VAL A 358 -3.43 -46.71 -48.42
C VAL A 358 -4.58 -45.72 -48.35
N MET A 359 -4.41 -44.54 -48.96
CA MET A 359 -5.45 -43.50 -48.97
C MET A 359 -6.65 -43.90 -49.84
N VAL A 360 -7.85 -43.45 -49.48
CA VAL A 360 -9.09 -43.83 -50.17
C VAL A 360 -9.06 -43.46 -51.66
N GLU A 361 -8.38 -42.37 -52.02
CA GLU A 361 -8.21 -41.88 -53.39
C GLU A 361 -7.46 -42.88 -54.28
N ASP A 362 -6.63 -43.74 -53.69
CA ASP A 362 -5.88 -44.79 -54.38
C ASP A 362 -6.64 -46.14 -54.39
N THR A 363 -7.96 -46.10 -54.22
CA THR A 363 -8.79 -47.31 -54.19
C THR A 363 -10.07 -47.19 -55.01
N VAL A 364 -10.63 -48.34 -55.40
CA VAL A 364 -11.91 -48.44 -56.11
C VAL A 364 -12.79 -49.49 -55.44
N LEU A 365 -14.01 -49.11 -55.04
CA LEU A 365 -15.01 -50.05 -54.54
C LEU A 365 -15.38 -51.06 -55.62
N ARG A 366 -15.26 -52.37 -55.32
CA ARG A 366 -15.60 -53.45 -56.26
C ARG A 366 -16.95 -54.06 -55.95
N THR A 367 -17.20 -54.45 -54.71
CA THR A 367 -18.46 -55.06 -54.29
C THR A 367 -18.90 -54.56 -52.91
N MET A 368 -20.21 -54.60 -52.66
CA MET A 368 -20.84 -54.22 -51.39
C MET A 368 -21.47 -55.45 -50.70
N THR A 369 -21.71 -55.35 -49.39
CA THR A 369 -22.45 -56.37 -48.64
C THR A 369 -23.93 -56.39 -49.03
N GLU A 370 -24.64 -57.48 -48.74
CA GLU A 370 -26.10 -57.55 -49.00
C GLU A 370 -26.83 -56.39 -48.29
N GLY A 371 -27.59 -55.61 -49.06
CA GLY A 371 -28.27 -54.40 -48.58
C GLY A 371 -27.54 -53.07 -48.84
N ASP A 372 -26.39 -53.09 -49.53
CA ASP A 372 -25.58 -51.91 -49.90
C ASP A 372 -25.17 -51.03 -48.70
N ILE A 373 -24.93 -51.67 -47.56
CA ILE A 373 -24.64 -50.99 -46.28
C ILE A 373 -23.12 -50.80 -46.07
N GLU A 374 -22.31 -51.80 -46.40
CA GLU A 374 -20.86 -51.79 -46.19
C GLU A 374 -20.08 -52.25 -47.43
N GLU A 375 -18.81 -51.87 -47.49
CA GLU A 375 -17.86 -52.27 -48.54
C GLU A 375 -17.43 -53.72 -48.29
N LYS A 376 -17.54 -54.57 -49.31
CA LYS A 376 -17.16 -55.99 -49.20
C LYS A 376 -15.78 -56.25 -49.81
N GLU A 377 -15.52 -55.70 -50.99
CA GLU A 377 -14.23 -55.82 -51.68
C GLU A 377 -13.80 -54.48 -52.26
N VAL A 378 -12.54 -54.14 -52.08
CA VAL A 378 -11.94 -52.90 -52.56
C VAL A 378 -10.68 -53.22 -53.34
N GLU A 379 -10.53 -52.56 -54.48
CA GLU A 379 -9.32 -52.61 -55.28
C GLU A 379 -8.34 -51.53 -54.84
N ILE A 380 -7.11 -51.92 -54.55
CA ILE A 380 -5.99 -51.01 -54.33
C ILE A 380 -5.30 -50.73 -55.67
N LEU A 381 -5.19 -49.45 -56.02
CA LEU A 381 -4.54 -48.95 -57.23
C LEU A 381 -3.07 -48.56 -57.00
N ALA A 382 -2.69 -48.28 -55.75
CA ALA A 382 -1.34 -47.89 -55.35
C ALA A 382 -0.33 -49.03 -55.55
N GLU A 383 0.80 -48.72 -56.19
CA GLU A 383 1.94 -49.63 -56.36
C GLU A 383 3.07 -49.27 -55.40
N GLY A 384 3.75 -50.27 -54.85
CA GLY A 384 4.95 -50.05 -54.04
C GLY A 384 4.70 -49.46 -52.66
N VAL A 385 3.52 -49.71 -52.07
CA VAL A 385 3.18 -49.33 -50.69
C VAL A 385 4.27 -49.82 -49.73
N LYS A 386 4.90 -48.89 -49.01
CA LYS A 386 6.03 -49.19 -48.12
C LYS A 386 5.56 -49.40 -46.69
N GLU A 387 6.28 -50.22 -45.95
CA GLU A 387 6.10 -50.34 -44.50
C GLU A 387 6.26 -48.98 -43.80
N GLY A 388 5.35 -48.67 -42.88
CA GLY A 388 5.30 -47.40 -42.15
C GLY A 388 4.63 -46.24 -42.89
N GLU A 389 4.18 -46.46 -44.13
CA GLU A 389 3.53 -45.42 -44.93
C GLU A 389 2.17 -45.02 -44.35
N ASN A 390 1.93 -43.70 -44.27
CA ASN A 390 0.72 -43.08 -43.72
C ASN A 390 0.38 -43.47 -42.27
N ILE A 391 1.39 -43.75 -41.46
CA ILE A 391 1.23 -44.11 -40.04
C ILE A 391 1.93 -43.10 -39.13
N ARG A 392 1.23 -42.68 -38.08
CA ARG A 392 1.84 -42.02 -36.91
C ARG A 392 2.21 -43.07 -35.90
N GLU A 393 3.51 -43.23 -35.68
CA GLU A 393 4.05 -44.15 -34.68
C GLU A 393 3.79 -43.63 -33.26
N VAL A 394 3.80 -44.54 -32.28
CA VAL A 394 3.55 -44.19 -30.87
C VAL A 394 4.57 -43.15 -30.41
N GLY A 395 4.07 -42.02 -29.90
CA GLY A 395 4.91 -40.91 -29.45
C GLY A 395 5.69 -40.19 -30.54
N SER A 396 5.22 -40.25 -31.81
CA SER A 396 5.82 -39.50 -32.92
C SER A 396 5.79 -37.98 -32.70
N ASP A 397 4.77 -37.48 -32.01
CA ASP A 397 4.61 -36.05 -31.71
C ASP A 397 5.22 -35.71 -30.35
N ILE A 398 4.91 -36.51 -29.33
CA ILE A 398 5.39 -36.33 -27.95
C ILE A 398 5.73 -37.69 -27.37
N LYS A 399 6.95 -37.85 -26.88
CA LYS A 399 7.36 -39.07 -26.17
C LYS A 399 6.91 -39.00 -24.71
N LYS A 400 6.52 -40.15 -24.16
CA LYS A 400 6.26 -40.25 -22.72
C LYS A 400 7.51 -39.84 -21.92
N GLY A 401 7.33 -38.93 -20.97
CA GLY A 401 8.40 -38.38 -20.13
C GLY A 401 9.18 -37.21 -20.77
N GLU A 402 8.88 -36.82 -22.00
CA GLU A 402 9.45 -35.63 -22.64
C GLU A 402 8.99 -34.36 -21.94
N ILE A 403 9.89 -33.38 -21.76
CA ILE A 403 9.55 -32.06 -21.21
C ILE A 403 8.82 -31.27 -22.30
N ILE A 404 7.52 -31.06 -22.11
CA ILE A 404 6.64 -30.38 -23.07
C ILE A 404 6.52 -28.88 -22.82
N LEU A 405 6.71 -28.45 -21.56
CA LEU A 405 6.75 -27.05 -21.14
C LEU A 405 7.80 -26.88 -20.06
N LYS A 406 8.52 -25.76 -20.07
CA LYS A 406 9.60 -25.49 -19.11
C LYS A 406 9.13 -24.59 -17.98
N LYS A 407 9.80 -24.73 -16.83
CA LYS A 407 9.70 -23.79 -15.72
C LYS A 407 9.94 -22.36 -16.22
N GLY A 408 9.06 -21.44 -15.83
CA GLY A 408 9.12 -20.03 -16.22
C GLY A 408 8.37 -19.70 -17.51
N GLU A 409 7.83 -20.68 -18.23
CA GLU A 409 6.92 -20.43 -19.36
C GLU A 409 5.54 -20.03 -18.85
N GLU A 410 4.93 -19.06 -19.52
CA GLU A 410 3.58 -18.57 -19.25
C GLU A 410 2.56 -19.32 -20.10
N ILE A 411 1.43 -19.71 -19.49
CA ILE A 411 0.28 -20.24 -20.21
C ILE A 411 -0.42 -19.08 -20.93
N SER A 412 -0.21 -18.95 -22.22
CA SER A 412 -0.67 -17.78 -22.98
C SER A 412 -2.18 -17.79 -23.28
N ASP A 413 -2.73 -16.63 -23.63
CA ASP A 413 -4.10 -16.50 -24.13
C ASP A 413 -4.27 -16.97 -25.59
N ILE A 414 -3.17 -17.34 -26.27
CA ILE A 414 -3.17 -17.99 -27.58
C ILE A 414 -3.66 -19.45 -27.46
N GLY A 415 -3.45 -20.08 -26.31
CA GLY A 415 -4.02 -21.39 -25.95
C GLY A 415 -3.17 -22.61 -26.33
N GLY A 416 -1.99 -22.42 -26.90
CA GLY A 416 -1.10 -23.52 -27.30
C GLY A 416 -0.63 -24.37 -26.12
N GLU A 417 -0.20 -23.71 -25.03
CA GLU A 417 0.32 -24.40 -23.84
C GLU A 417 -0.78 -25.20 -23.13
N LEU A 418 -1.98 -24.63 -23.01
CA LEU A 418 -3.12 -25.29 -22.39
C LEU A 418 -3.57 -26.52 -23.19
N GLY A 419 -3.62 -26.41 -24.53
CA GLY A 419 -3.92 -27.53 -25.42
C GLY A 419 -2.89 -28.65 -25.33
N LEU A 420 -1.60 -28.29 -25.20
CA LEU A 420 -0.51 -29.24 -25.03
C LEU A 420 -0.59 -29.99 -23.69
N LEU A 421 -0.91 -29.31 -22.59
CA LEU A 421 -1.14 -29.96 -21.29
C LEU A 421 -2.33 -30.93 -21.34
N ALA A 422 -3.42 -30.52 -21.99
CA ALA A 422 -4.61 -31.35 -22.14
C ALA A 422 -4.35 -32.59 -23.02
N SER A 423 -3.56 -32.47 -24.09
CA SER A 423 -3.30 -33.58 -25.02
C SER A 423 -2.51 -34.73 -24.40
N VAL A 424 -1.70 -34.45 -23.37
CA VAL A 424 -0.95 -35.47 -22.61
C VAL A 424 -1.67 -35.93 -21.34
N GLY A 425 -2.90 -35.48 -21.11
CA GLY A 425 -3.72 -35.87 -19.95
C GLY A 425 -3.27 -35.28 -18.61
N LYS A 426 -2.58 -34.12 -18.60
CA LYS A 426 -2.22 -33.46 -17.34
C LYS A 426 -3.46 -32.82 -16.70
N ALA A 427 -3.79 -33.27 -15.50
CA ALA A 427 -4.92 -32.74 -14.72
C ALA A 427 -4.53 -31.53 -13.85
N GLU A 428 -3.30 -31.50 -13.36
CA GLU A 428 -2.77 -30.43 -12.51
C GLU A 428 -1.32 -30.10 -12.87
N VAL A 429 -0.92 -28.85 -12.64
CA VAL A 429 0.45 -28.35 -12.82
C VAL A 429 0.83 -27.39 -11.67
N SER A 430 2.12 -27.36 -11.33
CA SER A 430 2.64 -26.39 -10.37
C SER A 430 2.89 -25.04 -11.05
N VAL A 431 2.27 -23.98 -10.52
CA VAL A 431 2.40 -22.60 -11.02
C VAL A 431 2.79 -21.64 -9.90
N PHE A 432 3.34 -20.49 -10.28
CA PHE A 432 3.53 -19.39 -9.35
C PHE A 432 2.20 -18.71 -9.03
N LYS A 433 1.92 -18.55 -7.74
CA LYS A 433 0.68 -17.95 -7.24
C LYS A 433 0.61 -16.46 -7.63
N LYS A 434 -0.46 -16.07 -8.31
CA LYS A 434 -0.78 -14.65 -8.55
C LYS A 434 -1.12 -13.96 -7.22
N PRO A 435 -0.54 -12.78 -6.91
CA PRO A 435 -0.85 -12.06 -5.68
C PRO A 435 -2.24 -11.43 -5.73
N ILE A 436 -2.91 -11.37 -4.58
CA ILE A 436 -4.14 -10.58 -4.40
C ILE A 436 -3.75 -9.15 -4.04
N ILE A 437 -4.34 -8.16 -4.72
CA ILE A 437 -3.90 -6.76 -4.62
C ILE A 437 -4.99 -5.87 -4.02
N GLY A 438 -4.70 -5.20 -2.91
CA GLY A 438 -5.59 -4.23 -2.30
C GLY A 438 -5.33 -2.82 -2.81
N VAL A 439 -6.37 -2.10 -3.24
CA VAL A 439 -6.24 -0.72 -3.75
C VAL A 439 -6.99 0.26 -2.86
N LEU A 440 -6.28 1.25 -2.32
CA LEU A 440 -6.80 2.26 -1.40
C LEU A 440 -6.53 3.68 -1.94
N SER A 441 -7.53 4.54 -1.96
CA SER A 441 -7.32 5.99 -2.12
C SER A 441 -7.24 6.66 -0.77
N THR A 442 -6.43 7.72 -0.63
CA THR A 442 -6.35 8.52 0.59
C THR A 442 -6.53 10.00 0.28
N GLY A 443 -7.21 10.71 1.18
CA GLY A 443 -7.40 12.15 1.09
C GLY A 443 -8.78 12.58 1.58
N ASP A 444 -8.81 13.66 2.37
CA ASP A 444 -10.07 14.25 2.83
C ASP A 444 -10.82 14.97 1.69
N GLU A 445 -10.13 15.40 0.65
CA GLU A 445 -10.70 15.95 -0.58
C GLU A 445 -11.38 14.91 -1.47
N ILE A 446 -11.05 13.63 -1.29
CA ILE A 446 -11.46 12.56 -2.18
C ILE A 446 -12.90 12.13 -1.88
N VAL A 447 -13.70 12.04 -2.94
CA VAL A 447 -15.08 11.53 -2.89
C VAL A 447 -15.28 10.45 -3.92
N GLU A 448 -16.26 9.57 -3.69
CA GLU A 448 -16.55 8.48 -4.62
C GLU A 448 -16.94 9.01 -6.00
N HIS A 449 -16.42 8.37 -7.06
CA HIS A 449 -16.66 8.81 -8.44
C HIS A 449 -18.13 8.71 -8.84
N SER A 450 -18.84 7.73 -8.30
CA SER A 450 -20.25 7.48 -8.52
C SER A 450 -21.17 8.31 -7.62
N ARG A 451 -20.64 9.12 -6.69
CA ARG A 451 -21.45 9.94 -5.79
C ARG A 451 -22.32 10.91 -6.62
N PRO A 452 -23.66 10.87 -6.47
CA PRO A 452 -24.55 11.75 -7.21
C PRO A 452 -24.38 13.21 -6.77
N GLY A 453 -24.76 14.14 -7.64
CA GLY A 453 -24.72 15.58 -7.39
C GLY A 453 -23.40 16.25 -7.74
N GLU A 454 -23.33 17.55 -7.46
CA GLU A 454 -22.16 18.39 -7.75
C GLU A 454 -21.05 18.21 -6.69
N LEU A 455 -19.83 18.63 -7.05
CA LEU A 455 -18.71 18.68 -6.11
C LEU A 455 -18.83 19.95 -5.26
N LYS A 456 -18.57 19.82 -3.96
CA LYS A 456 -18.35 20.96 -3.09
C LYS A 456 -16.95 21.52 -3.36
N LEU A 457 -16.74 22.78 -2.99
CA LEU A 457 -15.43 23.42 -3.09
C LEU A 457 -14.38 22.58 -2.35
N GLY A 458 -13.31 22.23 -3.05
CA GLY A 458 -12.21 21.42 -2.53
C GLY A 458 -12.38 19.92 -2.70
N GLU A 459 -13.54 19.41 -3.11
CA GLU A 459 -13.73 17.99 -3.39
C GLU A 459 -13.26 17.62 -4.80
N VAL A 460 -12.70 16.42 -4.94
CA VAL A 460 -12.39 15.80 -6.23
C VAL A 460 -12.83 14.35 -6.25
N ARG A 461 -13.30 13.88 -7.41
CA ARG A 461 -13.73 12.49 -7.59
C ARG A 461 -12.52 11.56 -7.67
N ASP A 462 -12.60 10.44 -6.97
CA ASP A 462 -11.60 9.38 -7.04
C ASP A 462 -11.55 8.73 -8.42
N CYS A 463 -10.56 9.10 -9.23
CA CYS A 463 -10.33 8.44 -10.51
C CYS A 463 -9.15 7.46 -10.49
N ASN A 464 -8.31 7.49 -9.45
CA ASN A 464 -7.10 6.67 -9.42
C ASN A 464 -7.42 5.23 -9.04
N ARG A 465 -8.21 5.02 -7.98
CA ARG A 465 -8.59 3.66 -7.56
C ARG A 465 -9.33 2.87 -8.65
N PRO A 466 -10.37 3.40 -9.34
CA PRO A 466 -10.99 2.66 -10.44
C PRO A 466 -10.02 2.41 -11.60
N THR A 467 -9.13 3.36 -11.89
CA THR A 467 -8.11 3.23 -12.97
C THR A 467 -7.05 2.17 -12.65
N ILE A 468 -6.53 2.17 -11.42
CA ILE A 468 -5.56 1.17 -10.95
C ILE A 468 -6.21 -0.21 -10.93
N THR A 469 -7.43 -0.31 -10.38
CA THR A 469 -8.18 -1.57 -10.30
C THR A 469 -8.46 -2.16 -11.68
N SER A 470 -8.87 -1.34 -12.65
CA SER A 470 -9.11 -1.80 -14.02
C SER A 470 -7.83 -2.23 -14.72
N THR A 471 -6.73 -1.50 -14.52
CA THR A 471 -5.42 -1.82 -15.11
C THR A 471 -4.91 -3.17 -14.57
N LEU A 472 -4.94 -3.38 -13.26
CA LEU A 472 -4.51 -4.62 -12.61
C LEU A 472 -5.34 -5.83 -13.06
N ARG A 473 -6.66 -5.68 -13.17
CA ARG A 473 -7.53 -6.74 -13.71
C ARG A 473 -7.23 -7.03 -15.18
N GLY A 474 -6.92 -5.99 -15.96
CA GLY A 474 -6.48 -6.13 -17.35
C GLY A 474 -5.17 -6.93 -17.50
N TRP A 475 -4.32 -6.92 -16.47
CA TRP A 475 -3.12 -7.77 -16.37
C TRP A 475 -3.40 -9.15 -15.76
N GLY A 476 -4.66 -9.49 -15.45
CA GLY A 476 -5.04 -10.78 -14.90
C GLY A 476 -4.81 -10.95 -13.40
N PHE A 477 -4.63 -9.85 -12.64
CA PHE A 477 -4.52 -9.90 -11.18
C PHE A 477 -5.88 -9.73 -10.48
N GLU A 478 -6.05 -10.46 -9.38
CA GLU A 478 -7.18 -10.27 -8.49
C GLU A 478 -7.02 -8.98 -7.68
N THR A 479 -8.10 -8.20 -7.57
CA THR A 479 -8.09 -6.92 -6.87
C THR A 479 -9.20 -6.80 -5.84
N ILE A 480 -8.83 -6.31 -4.66
CA ILE A 480 -9.76 -5.94 -3.58
C ILE A 480 -9.80 -4.42 -3.47
N ASP A 481 -10.99 -3.87 -3.59
CA ASP A 481 -11.25 -2.45 -3.36
C ASP A 481 -11.28 -2.16 -1.86
N LEU A 482 -10.32 -1.37 -1.38
CA LEU A 482 -10.20 -0.97 0.04
C LEU A 482 -10.88 0.39 0.32
N GLY A 483 -11.49 1.00 -0.69
CA GLY A 483 -12.24 2.25 -0.58
C GLY A 483 -11.36 3.50 -0.48
N ILE A 484 -11.86 4.49 0.25
CA ILE A 484 -11.21 5.79 0.48
C ILE A 484 -10.96 5.95 1.98
N ALA A 485 -9.68 6.00 2.38
CA ALA A 485 -9.29 6.34 3.74
C ALA A 485 -9.20 7.86 3.91
N ARG A 486 -9.76 8.35 5.02
CA ARG A 486 -9.61 9.74 5.46
C ARG A 486 -8.22 9.96 6.06
N ASP A 487 -7.73 11.20 6.01
CA ASP A 487 -6.40 11.56 6.52
C ASP A 487 -6.41 11.70 8.05
N LYS A 488 -6.78 10.60 8.73
CA LYS A 488 -6.80 10.47 10.19
C LYS A 488 -5.83 9.34 10.58
N PRO A 489 -4.83 9.59 11.44
CA PRO A 489 -3.76 8.63 11.72
C PRO A 489 -4.26 7.23 12.13
N ARG A 490 -5.24 7.16 13.06
CA ARG A 490 -5.80 5.88 13.51
C ARG A 490 -6.61 5.16 12.44
N ALA A 491 -7.44 5.89 11.68
CA ALA A 491 -8.29 5.28 10.66
C ALA A 491 -7.46 4.68 9.51
N LEU A 492 -6.40 5.39 9.09
CA LEU A 492 -5.48 4.90 8.07
C LEU A 492 -4.71 3.66 8.57
N GLU A 493 -4.22 3.68 9.81
CA GLU A 493 -3.55 2.52 10.41
C GLU A 493 -4.45 1.29 10.43
N GLU A 494 -5.68 1.42 10.96
CA GLU A 494 -6.67 0.34 11.04
C GLU A 494 -6.97 -0.22 9.65
N THR A 495 -7.21 0.66 8.66
CA THR A 495 -7.48 0.27 7.27
C THR A 495 -6.31 -0.55 6.67
N LEU A 496 -5.06 -0.11 6.89
CA LEU A 496 -3.89 -0.82 6.39
C LEU A 496 -3.70 -2.18 7.10
N ARG A 497 -3.95 -2.26 8.42
CA ARG A 497 -3.87 -3.52 9.16
C ARG A 497 -4.91 -4.53 8.69
N ASP A 498 -6.14 -4.08 8.44
CA ASP A 498 -7.21 -4.92 7.91
C ASP A 498 -6.94 -5.37 6.48
N ALA A 499 -6.39 -4.48 5.65
CA ALA A 499 -5.96 -4.82 4.29
C ALA A 499 -4.89 -5.91 4.29
N MET A 500 -3.85 -5.81 5.13
CA MET A 500 -2.75 -6.80 5.19
C MET A 500 -3.23 -8.22 5.52
N ARG A 501 -4.40 -8.38 6.15
CA ARG A 501 -5.02 -9.70 6.41
C ARG A 501 -5.67 -10.31 5.18
N LYS A 502 -6.03 -9.50 4.18
CA LYS A 502 -6.84 -9.89 3.02
C LYS A 502 -6.04 -9.95 1.72
N VAL A 503 -4.93 -9.20 1.62
CA VAL A 503 -4.19 -9.04 0.36
C VAL A 503 -2.70 -9.31 0.53
N ASP A 504 -2.01 -9.59 -0.57
CA ASP A 504 -0.57 -9.82 -0.64
C ASP A 504 0.21 -8.53 -0.89
N VAL A 505 -0.34 -7.63 -1.71
CA VAL A 505 0.21 -6.31 -2.03
C VAL A 505 -0.82 -5.23 -1.76
N ILE A 506 -0.41 -4.12 -1.13
CA ILE A 506 -1.26 -2.93 -0.95
C ILE A 506 -0.75 -1.82 -1.86
N ILE A 507 -1.66 -1.19 -2.60
CA ILE A 507 -1.40 -0.01 -3.42
C ILE A 507 -2.25 1.13 -2.87
N THR A 508 -1.60 2.21 -2.46
CA THR A 508 -2.25 3.44 -2.05
C THR A 508 -2.07 4.53 -3.10
N SER A 509 -3.05 5.42 -3.24
CA SER A 509 -2.95 6.61 -4.10
C SER A 509 -3.33 7.85 -3.31
N GLY A 510 -2.43 8.83 -3.26
CA GLY A 510 -2.59 10.03 -2.41
C GLY A 510 -1.78 9.93 -1.11
N GLY A 511 -1.60 11.05 -0.41
CA GLY A 511 -0.97 11.06 0.93
C GLY A 511 0.55 10.78 0.96
N VAL A 512 1.28 11.00 -0.15
CA VAL A 512 2.70 10.60 -0.30
C VAL A 512 3.69 11.75 -0.52
N SER A 513 3.26 13.00 -0.46
CA SER A 513 4.16 14.15 -0.69
C SER A 513 4.89 14.58 0.60
N MET A 514 5.05 15.89 0.80
CA MET A 514 5.62 16.52 2.01
C MET A 514 4.59 17.38 2.76
N GLY A 515 3.30 17.16 2.51
CA GLY A 515 2.16 17.84 3.10
C GLY A 515 1.85 17.42 4.54
N GLU A 516 0.99 18.22 5.17
CA GLU A 516 0.50 18.00 6.55
C GLU A 516 -0.22 16.67 6.74
N LEU A 517 -1.02 16.33 5.73
CA LEU A 517 -1.95 15.22 5.73
C LEU A 517 -1.35 13.98 5.06
N ASP A 518 -0.07 14.01 4.69
CA ASP A 518 0.66 12.87 4.12
C ASP A 518 1.03 11.87 5.22
N LEU A 519 0.01 11.15 5.72
CA LEU A 519 0.10 10.24 6.86
C LEU A 519 0.62 8.85 6.51
N LEU A 520 0.74 8.49 5.22
CA LEU A 520 1.17 7.15 4.81
C LEU A 520 2.56 6.80 5.32
N LYS A 521 3.56 7.64 5.04
CA LYS A 521 4.95 7.36 5.43
C LYS A 521 5.11 7.24 6.96
N PRO A 522 4.56 8.19 7.76
CA PRO A 522 4.59 8.05 9.22
C PRO A 522 3.86 6.83 9.73
N THR A 523 2.71 6.48 9.16
CA THR A 523 1.93 5.31 9.58
C THR A 523 2.71 4.02 9.31
N ILE A 524 3.32 3.89 8.12
CA ILE A 524 4.16 2.74 7.76
C ILE A 524 5.33 2.61 8.75
N GLU A 525 6.11 3.66 8.96
CA GLU A 525 7.33 3.58 9.78
C GLU A 525 7.06 3.46 11.29
N ARG A 526 6.07 4.19 11.80
CA ARG A 526 5.88 4.39 13.25
C ARG A 526 4.82 3.47 13.82
N SER A 527 3.70 3.30 13.14
CA SER A 527 2.58 2.47 13.61
C SER A 527 2.72 1.01 13.18
N LEU A 528 3.08 0.79 11.91
CA LEU A 528 3.15 -0.56 11.34
C LEU A 528 4.53 -1.21 11.51
N GLY A 529 5.56 -0.46 11.90
CA GLY A 529 6.93 -0.96 12.02
C GLY A 529 7.54 -1.36 10.68
N GLY A 530 7.05 -0.79 9.58
CA GLY A 530 7.54 -1.01 8.24
C GLY A 530 8.81 -0.23 7.92
N THR A 531 9.46 -0.63 6.84
CA THR A 531 10.65 0.01 6.27
C THR A 531 10.29 0.63 4.94
N ILE A 532 10.55 1.94 4.80
CA ILE A 532 10.44 2.64 3.53
C ILE A 532 11.80 2.54 2.82
N HIS A 533 11.82 1.82 1.71
CA HIS A 533 13.03 1.58 0.92
C HIS A 533 13.38 2.79 0.06
N PHE A 534 12.36 3.44 -0.48
CA PHE A 534 12.49 4.77 -1.06
C PHE A 534 11.19 5.54 -0.95
N GLY A 535 11.29 6.88 -0.86
CA GLY A 535 10.14 7.79 -0.84
C GLY A 535 10.13 8.84 -1.94
N ARG A 536 11.18 8.88 -2.79
CA ARG A 536 11.33 9.81 -3.90
C ARG A 536 12.15 9.24 -5.04
N VAL A 537 11.70 9.47 -6.27
CA VAL A 537 12.38 9.03 -7.50
C VAL A 537 12.60 10.22 -8.44
N SER A 538 13.75 10.27 -9.09
CA SER A 538 14.17 11.29 -10.05
C SER A 538 13.54 11.06 -11.40
N MET A 539 12.24 11.34 -11.50
CA MET A 539 11.45 11.11 -12.70
C MET A 539 10.32 12.11 -12.86
N LYS A 540 9.76 12.16 -14.07
CA LYS A 540 8.61 12.98 -14.42
C LYS A 540 7.64 12.19 -15.31
N PRO A 541 6.35 12.14 -14.98
CA PRO A 541 5.75 12.39 -13.66
C PRO A 541 6.10 11.26 -12.67
N GLY A 542 5.79 11.40 -11.37
CA GLY A 542 5.95 10.29 -10.41
C GLY A 542 6.90 10.50 -9.23
N LYS A 543 7.49 11.70 -9.09
CA LYS A 543 8.50 12.01 -8.05
C LYS A 543 8.22 11.47 -6.63
N PRO A 544 7.04 11.63 -6.01
CA PRO A 544 6.84 11.24 -4.60
C PRO A 544 6.44 9.77 -4.39
N THR A 545 6.68 8.90 -5.38
CA THR A 545 6.39 7.46 -5.25
C THR A 545 7.17 6.84 -4.12
N THR A 546 6.50 6.00 -3.33
CA THR A 546 7.07 5.33 -2.17
C THR A 546 6.89 3.82 -2.27
N PHE A 547 7.91 3.07 -1.91
CA PHE A 547 7.88 1.62 -1.80
C PHE A 547 8.36 1.21 -0.41
N ALA A 548 7.60 0.32 0.22
CA ALA A 548 7.85 -0.10 1.58
C ALA A 548 7.52 -1.58 1.79
N THR A 549 8.14 -2.15 2.82
CA THR A 549 7.77 -3.47 3.34
C THR A 549 7.32 -3.35 4.79
N VAL A 550 6.32 -4.13 5.16
CA VAL A 550 5.78 -4.17 6.53
C VAL A 550 5.88 -5.59 7.07
N PRO A 551 6.49 -5.81 8.25
CA PRO A 551 6.47 -7.12 8.89
C PRO A 551 5.03 -7.47 9.28
N PHE A 552 4.61 -8.69 8.95
CA PHE A 552 3.26 -9.18 9.20
C PHE A 552 3.32 -10.59 9.77
N LYS A 553 2.46 -10.91 10.74
CA LYS A 553 2.30 -12.26 11.26
C LYS A 553 1.00 -12.83 10.71
N ASN A 554 1.09 -13.87 9.90
CA ASN A 554 -0.10 -14.50 9.33
C ASN A 554 -0.89 -15.27 10.40
N ASN A 555 -2.08 -15.77 10.05
CA ASN A 555 -2.95 -16.51 10.97
C ASN A 555 -2.30 -17.80 11.50
N SER A 556 -1.37 -18.38 10.75
CA SER A 556 -0.57 -19.55 11.14
C SER A 556 0.58 -19.20 12.08
N GLY A 557 0.79 -17.92 12.36
CA GLY A 557 1.83 -17.41 13.24
C GLY A 557 3.20 -17.22 12.58
N GLU A 558 3.31 -17.43 11.28
CA GLU A 558 4.55 -17.21 10.53
C GLU A 558 4.78 -15.73 10.29
N ARG A 559 6.05 -15.32 10.40
CA ARG A 559 6.46 -13.95 10.07
C ARG A 559 6.69 -13.85 8.58
N THR A 560 5.85 -13.08 7.91
CA THR A 560 5.95 -12.72 6.50
C THR A 560 6.21 -11.23 6.36
N GLN A 561 6.46 -10.77 5.14
CA GLN A 561 6.48 -9.35 4.80
C GLN A 561 5.37 -9.04 3.81
N LYS A 562 4.73 -7.89 3.99
CA LYS A 562 3.76 -7.33 3.05
C LYS A 562 4.38 -6.16 2.32
N VAL A 563 4.09 -6.06 1.03
CA VAL A 563 4.59 -4.98 0.18
C VAL A 563 3.54 -3.88 0.08
N ILE A 564 3.97 -2.64 0.26
CA ILE A 564 3.13 -1.45 0.10
C ILE A 564 3.75 -0.51 -0.94
N PHE A 565 2.97 -0.22 -1.98
CA PHE A 565 3.26 0.85 -2.94
C PHE A 565 2.37 2.04 -2.64
N SER A 566 2.98 3.21 -2.55
CA SER A 566 2.32 4.46 -2.22
C SER A 566 2.54 5.42 -3.39
N LEU A 567 1.54 5.47 -4.27
CA LEU A 567 1.55 6.18 -5.55
C LEU A 567 1.09 7.65 -5.38
N PRO A 568 1.54 8.56 -6.26
CA PRO A 568 1.13 9.96 -6.17
C PRO A 568 -0.35 10.15 -6.49
N GLY A 569 -1.02 11.07 -5.79
CA GLY A 569 -2.46 11.37 -6.00
C GLY A 569 -2.79 11.96 -7.38
N ASN A 570 -1.80 12.46 -8.12
CA ASN A 570 -1.98 12.92 -9.50
C ASN A 570 -2.25 11.72 -10.44
N PRO A 571 -3.37 11.67 -11.18
CA PRO A 571 -3.80 10.45 -11.87
C PRO A 571 -2.82 9.88 -12.89
N VAL A 572 -2.16 10.76 -13.63
CA VAL A 572 -1.15 10.34 -14.60
C VAL A 572 0.06 9.75 -13.89
N SER A 573 0.45 10.38 -12.78
CA SER A 573 1.59 9.91 -12.00
C SER A 573 1.29 8.52 -11.44
N ALA A 574 0.07 8.29 -10.94
CA ALA A 574 -0.37 6.99 -10.48
C ALA A 574 -0.25 5.92 -11.57
N VAL A 575 -0.76 6.16 -12.79
CA VAL A 575 -0.65 5.19 -13.90
C VAL A 575 0.80 4.94 -14.33
N VAL A 576 1.60 5.99 -14.49
CA VAL A 576 3.02 5.85 -14.86
C VAL A 576 3.78 5.04 -13.82
N THR A 577 3.58 5.32 -12.54
CA THR A 577 4.29 4.67 -11.43
C THR A 577 3.77 3.25 -11.16
N LEU A 578 2.48 2.98 -11.43
CA LEU A 578 1.91 1.63 -11.45
C LEU A 578 2.64 0.75 -12.48
N ASN A 579 2.82 1.24 -13.70
CA ASN A 579 3.50 0.51 -14.77
C ASN A 579 5.00 0.34 -14.53
N LEU A 580 5.68 1.34 -13.97
CA LEU A 580 7.13 1.32 -13.80
C LEU A 580 7.60 0.58 -12.54
N PHE A 581 6.81 0.56 -11.48
CA PHE A 581 7.25 0.07 -10.17
C PHE A 581 6.41 -1.08 -9.64
N VAL A 582 5.08 -0.96 -9.72
CA VAL A 582 4.20 -2.01 -9.21
C VAL A 582 4.23 -3.22 -10.14
N LEU A 583 4.08 -3.03 -11.45
CA LEU A 583 4.06 -4.13 -12.41
C LEU A 583 5.31 -5.04 -12.34
N PRO A 584 6.56 -4.53 -12.29
CA PRO A 584 7.73 -5.38 -12.10
C PRO A 584 7.68 -6.20 -10.80
N SER A 585 7.16 -5.63 -9.71
CA SER A 585 6.96 -6.37 -8.45
C SER A 585 5.94 -7.49 -8.59
N LEU A 586 4.84 -7.24 -9.31
CA LEU A 586 3.79 -8.24 -9.52
C LEU A 586 4.27 -9.36 -10.46
N HIS A 587 5.02 -9.01 -11.50
CA HIS A 587 5.69 -9.97 -12.37
C HIS A 587 6.66 -10.83 -11.56
N HIS A 588 7.46 -10.21 -10.67
CA HIS A 588 8.34 -10.96 -9.79
C HIS A 588 7.55 -11.97 -8.95
N LEU A 589 6.51 -11.54 -8.21
CA LEU A 589 5.68 -12.42 -7.37
C LEU A 589 5.01 -13.56 -8.13
N SER A 590 4.72 -13.36 -9.43
CA SER A 590 4.00 -14.31 -10.27
C SER A 590 4.93 -15.10 -11.20
N GLY A 591 6.25 -14.98 -11.04
CA GLY A 591 7.25 -15.69 -11.83
C GLY A 591 7.42 -15.21 -13.27
N VAL A 592 6.76 -14.12 -13.67
CA VAL A 592 6.83 -13.57 -15.04
C VAL A 592 8.21 -12.97 -15.31
N SER A 593 8.80 -13.34 -16.44
CA SER A 593 10.10 -12.85 -16.89
C SER A 593 10.10 -12.60 -18.41
N PRO A 594 10.64 -11.47 -18.90
CA PRO A 594 11.18 -10.34 -18.14
C PRO A 594 10.10 -9.55 -17.37
N ALA A 595 10.49 -8.97 -16.23
CA ALA A 595 9.56 -8.20 -15.39
C ALA A 595 9.34 -6.77 -15.94
N GLY A 596 8.10 -6.27 -15.87
CA GLY A 596 7.72 -4.94 -16.33
C GLY A 596 7.16 -4.90 -17.76
N LEU A 597 6.99 -3.69 -18.30
CA LEU A 597 6.49 -3.48 -19.66
C LEU A 597 7.55 -3.80 -20.71
N SER A 598 7.09 -4.32 -21.85
CA SER A 598 7.92 -4.51 -23.03
C SER A 598 8.48 -3.18 -23.51
N LYS A 599 9.81 -3.14 -23.65
CA LYS A 599 10.55 -2.00 -24.16
C LYS A 599 10.84 -2.17 -25.64
N ILE A 600 10.45 -1.20 -26.45
CA ILE A 600 10.67 -1.20 -27.90
C ILE A 600 11.36 0.08 -28.36
N LEU A 601 11.99 0.02 -29.53
CA LEU A 601 12.57 1.20 -30.18
C LEU A 601 11.54 1.82 -31.13
N VAL A 602 11.31 3.12 -31.03
CA VAL A 602 10.35 3.86 -31.86
C VAL A 602 10.95 5.12 -32.46
N THR A 603 10.42 5.52 -33.61
CA THR A 603 10.82 6.74 -34.33
C THR A 603 9.90 7.89 -33.95
N LEU A 604 10.47 9.02 -33.52
CA LEU A 604 9.69 10.21 -33.16
C LEU A 604 9.06 10.88 -34.40
N GLU A 605 7.77 11.19 -34.35
CA GLU A 605 7.07 11.89 -35.46
C GLU A 605 7.22 13.41 -35.41
N HIS A 606 7.64 13.95 -34.26
CA HIS A 606 7.87 15.37 -34.02
C HIS A 606 8.95 15.57 -32.96
N GLU A 607 9.29 16.83 -32.71
CA GLU A 607 10.36 17.22 -31.79
C GLU A 607 9.91 17.12 -30.32
N PHE A 608 10.86 16.74 -29.45
CA PHE A 608 10.63 16.63 -28.01
C PHE A 608 11.72 17.37 -27.25
N ARG A 609 11.31 18.33 -26.41
CA ARG A 609 12.21 19.03 -25.51
C ARG A 609 12.47 18.21 -24.25
N LEU A 610 13.75 17.97 -23.94
CA LEU A 610 14.15 17.24 -22.74
C LEU A 610 14.02 18.08 -21.47
N ASP A 611 13.85 17.39 -20.33
CA ASP A 611 13.86 18.00 -19.01
C ASP A 611 15.31 17.94 -18.45
N PRO A 612 15.88 19.08 -18.00
CA PRO A 612 17.29 19.15 -17.63
C PRO A 612 17.61 18.42 -16.32
N GLN A 613 16.60 18.07 -15.52
CA GLN A 613 16.81 17.55 -14.17
C GLN A 613 16.31 16.12 -13.98
N ARG A 614 15.35 15.65 -14.79
CA ARG A 614 14.69 14.36 -14.56
C ARG A 614 14.40 13.64 -15.87
N ALA A 615 14.53 12.32 -15.84
CA ALA A 615 14.02 11.48 -16.93
C ALA A 615 12.50 11.64 -17.03
N GLU A 616 11.99 11.74 -18.25
CA GLU A 616 10.57 11.92 -18.52
C GLU A 616 9.96 10.66 -19.16
N TYR A 617 8.87 10.19 -18.57
CA TYR A 617 8.03 9.11 -19.09
C TYR A 617 6.82 9.73 -19.76
N HIS A 618 6.98 10.03 -21.05
CA HIS A 618 6.05 10.84 -21.82
C HIS A 618 4.96 9.97 -22.44
N ARG A 619 3.67 10.29 -22.20
CA ARG A 619 2.57 9.51 -22.79
C ARG A 619 2.52 9.71 -24.29
N ALA A 620 2.64 8.62 -25.02
CA ALA A 620 2.62 8.60 -26.47
C ALA A 620 1.60 7.61 -27.02
N ILE A 621 1.28 7.83 -28.29
CA ILE A 621 0.58 6.88 -29.15
C ILE A 621 1.63 6.30 -30.07
N ILE A 622 1.80 4.98 -30.01
CA ILE A 622 2.64 4.23 -30.92
C ILE A 622 1.76 3.59 -31.98
N THR A 623 2.06 3.89 -33.22
CA THR A 623 1.44 3.32 -34.42
C THR A 623 2.43 2.50 -35.21
N MET A 624 1.94 1.49 -35.91
CA MET A 624 2.72 0.74 -36.90
C MET A 624 2.58 1.42 -38.27
N GLY A 625 3.69 1.87 -38.84
CA GLY A 625 3.72 2.42 -40.19
C GLY A 625 3.54 1.34 -41.25
N LYS A 626 3.18 1.76 -42.47
CA LYS A 626 3.08 0.86 -43.65
C LYS A 626 4.43 0.24 -44.05
N ASP A 627 5.52 0.82 -43.59
CA ASP A 627 6.90 0.34 -43.72
C ASP A 627 7.27 -0.70 -42.65
N GLY A 628 6.36 -1.03 -41.73
CA GLY A 628 6.61 -1.96 -40.63
C GLY A 628 7.40 -1.37 -39.47
N LEU A 629 7.62 -0.04 -39.42
CA LEU A 629 8.30 0.63 -38.32
C LEU A 629 7.32 1.21 -37.31
N CYS A 630 7.72 1.25 -36.04
CA CYS A 630 6.92 1.89 -34.98
C CYS A 630 7.21 3.38 -34.89
N TYR A 631 6.16 4.19 -34.93
CA TYR A 631 6.21 5.65 -34.85
C TYR A 631 5.55 6.13 -33.57
N ALA A 632 6.13 7.15 -32.93
CA ALA A 632 5.64 7.69 -31.69
C ALA A 632 5.20 9.15 -31.84
N SER A 633 3.97 9.39 -31.40
CA SER A 633 3.36 10.72 -31.32
C SER A 633 2.95 11.06 -29.89
N SER A 634 3.25 12.28 -29.44
CA SER A 634 2.75 12.80 -28.17
C SER A 634 1.23 12.80 -28.10
N THR A 635 0.70 12.56 -26.90
CA THR A 635 -0.72 12.79 -26.57
C THR A 635 -1.04 14.28 -26.33
N GLY A 636 -0.10 15.18 -26.61
CA GLY A 636 -0.21 16.62 -26.37
C GLY A 636 0.15 16.99 -24.93
N GLY A 637 -0.63 17.88 -24.31
CA GLY A 637 -0.32 18.45 -22.99
C GLY A 637 -0.03 17.42 -21.89
N GLN A 638 1.20 17.40 -21.37
CA GLN A 638 1.70 16.40 -20.42
C GLN A 638 1.48 16.72 -18.93
N ARG A 639 0.55 17.59 -18.57
CA ARG A 639 0.27 17.87 -17.15
C ARG A 639 -0.12 16.58 -16.40
N SER A 640 0.41 16.39 -15.20
CA SER A 640 0.20 15.17 -14.40
C SER A 640 -1.23 15.01 -13.87
N SER A 641 -2.01 16.09 -13.88
CA SER A 641 -3.44 16.08 -13.53
C SER A 641 -4.36 15.82 -14.73
N LYS A 642 -3.84 15.86 -15.97
CA LYS A 642 -4.66 15.74 -17.18
C LYS A 642 -4.98 14.28 -17.49
N VAL A 643 -6.03 13.75 -16.84
CA VAL A 643 -6.51 12.37 -17.04
C VAL A 643 -6.83 12.07 -18.51
N GLY A 644 -7.39 13.05 -19.24
CA GLY A 644 -7.83 12.86 -20.62
C GLY A 644 -6.73 12.42 -21.60
N SER A 645 -5.45 12.68 -21.33
CA SER A 645 -4.36 12.20 -22.20
C SER A 645 -4.04 10.72 -22.03
N LEU A 646 -4.53 10.06 -20.97
CA LEU A 646 -4.38 8.62 -20.78
C LEU A 646 -5.28 7.82 -21.74
N LYS A 647 -6.42 8.39 -22.16
CA LYS A 647 -7.39 7.70 -23.02
C LYS A 647 -6.78 7.17 -24.33
N SER A 648 -5.91 7.95 -24.95
CA SER A 648 -5.34 7.62 -26.26
C SER A 648 -3.96 6.98 -26.19
N ALA A 649 -3.26 7.12 -25.06
CA ALA A 649 -1.91 6.62 -24.85
C ALA A 649 -1.89 5.08 -24.83
N ASN A 650 -0.96 4.48 -25.57
CA ASN A 650 -0.64 3.06 -25.48
C ASN A 650 0.83 2.83 -25.09
N ALA A 651 1.60 3.89 -24.84
CA ALA A 651 2.99 3.77 -24.44
C ALA A 651 3.51 4.98 -23.63
N LEU A 652 4.68 4.77 -23.03
CA LEU A 652 5.49 5.81 -22.38
C LEU A 652 6.84 5.90 -23.10
N LEU A 653 7.15 7.04 -23.74
CA LEU A 653 8.49 7.31 -24.24
C LEU A 653 9.44 7.54 -23.06
N CYS A 654 10.61 6.91 -23.11
CA CYS A 654 11.67 7.07 -22.14
C CYS A 654 12.61 8.19 -22.61
N LEU A 655 12.32 9.43 -22.19
CA LEU A 655 13.13 10.59 -22.54
C LEU A 655 14.23 10.80 -21.48
N PRO A 656 15.50 10.85 -21.87
CA PRO A 656 16.59 11.04 -20.93
C PRO A 656 16.61 12.46 -20.35
N THR A 657 17.40 12.65 -19.29
CA THR A 657 17.72 14.00 -18.79
C THR A 657 18.57 14.76 -19.78
N GLY A 658 18.23 16.00 -20.08
CA GLY A 658 19.02 16.83 -20.99
C GLY A 658 18.41 18.20 -21.23
N THR A 659 19.19 19.08 -21.84
CA THR A 659 18.73 20.41 -22.30
C THR A 659 18.47 20.47 -23.80
N GLU A 660 18.89 19.43 -24.52
CA GLU A 660 18.74 19.32 -25.98
C GLU A 660 17.30 18.98 -26.39
N GLU A 661 17.02 19.19 -27.67
CA GLU A 661 15.77 18.84 -28.31
C GLU A 661 16.00 17.60 -29.19
N LEU A 662 15.17 16.58 -28.99
CA LEU A 662 15.21 15.39 -29.83
C LEU A 662 14.43 15.68 -31.12
N GLY A 663 15.13 15.66 -32.25
CA GLY A 663 14.55 15.93 -33.56
C GLY A 663 13.60 14.83 -34.03
N LYS A 664 12.67 15.19 -34.93
CA LYS A 664 11.86 14.22 -35.68
C LYS A 664 12.76 13.17 -36.36
N GLY A 665 12.34 11.91 -36.35
CA GLY A 665 13.09 10.80 -36.92
C GLY A 665 14.11 10.16 -35.96
N THR A 666 14.36 10.78 -34.80
CA THR A 666 15.21 10.19 -33.76
C THR A 666 14.57 8.91 -33.21
N LYS A 667 15.40 7.90 -32.98
CA LYS A 667 14.98 6.65 -32.36
C LYS A 667 15.12 6.74 -30.85
N VAL A 668 14.04 6.42 -30.13
CA VAL A 668 14.00 6.42 -28.66
C VAL A 668 13.35 5.16 -28.13
N GLU A 669 13.65 4.81 -26.89
CA GLU A 669 12.98 3.70 -26.22
C GLU A 669 11.56 4.10 -25.77
N ALA A 670 10.63 3.16 -25.86
CA ALA A 670 9.29 3.31 -25.33
C ALA A 670 8.84 2.03 -24.60
N LEU A 671 8.09 2.21 -23.52
CA LEU A 671 7.43 1.14 -22.78
C LEU A 671 5.99 1.01 -23.26
N LEU A 672 5.63 -0.17 -23.79
CA LEU A 672 4.28 -0.44 -24.27
C LEU A 672 3.33 -0.71 -23.11
N MET A 673 2.30 0.12 -22.95
CA MET A 673 1.23 -0.06 -21.95
C MET A 673 0.02 -0.82 -22.53
N GLY A 674 -0.09 -0.92 -23.85
CA GLY A 674 -1.21 -1.54 -24.52
C GLY A 674 -0.89 -1.92 -25.96
N ARG A 675 -1.91 -2.35 -26.70
CA ARG A 675 -1.76 -2.82 -28.08
C ARG A 675 -1.28 -1.69 -29.01
N LEU A 676 -0.45 -2.07 -29.97
CA LEU A 676 -0.07 -1.19 -31.08
C LEU A 676 -1.31 -0.84 -31.89
N LYS A 677 -1.38 0.40 -32.34
CA LYS A 677 -2.44 0.85 -33.27
C LYS A 677 -1.90 0.71 -34.70
N SER A 678 -2.72 0.19 -35.59
CA SER A 678 -2.45 0.15 -37.04
C SER A 678 -2.91 1.43 -37.71
#